data_AF-Q3AA63-F1
#
_entry.id   AF-Q3AA63-F1
#
_cell.length_a   1.000
_cell.length_b   1.000
_cell.length_c   1.000
_cell.angle_alpha   90.00
_cell.angle_beta   90.00
_cell.angle_gamma   90.00
#
_symmetry.space_group_name_H-M   'P 1'
#
loop_
_entity.id
_entity.type
_entity.pdbx_description
1 polymer ?
#
loop_
_entity_poly.entity_id
_entity_poly.type
_entity_poly.pdbx_seq_one_letter_code
_entity_poly.pdbx_strand_id
1 'polypeptide(L)'
;MLEAVREVGRLATEHASGGFLENLCLEIDEDQGGKKQHVVIIDFATANNSLKITPKEITPGVTEREYLWVGNADGSSSPQWYLSTNNLSFLVSQTLPNLLEVLPEGSKLAQNVQKVLDLYFFDTGVKEGAENRYRYILNLEMLPGYKGSKLLDLIKENPKGKNLAQAVAKEFSKWIKDQTGLSEKEVALYTIYFDGQKGVDYREYQEKVEAAKVFDIFAGEEGVCHACGNFGPITSDTTKLKFKYYITDKIGYASNHDKKNFYKNYSLCPECYKKLLIAESFIQNKFNNRLGNLNLFIIPGFLFPVNLKKQQFQKWMEFTNNSFNNLKGYSEIAGYEEMVSDYFENRKIYNQLIFNFLFYQKNKAEFKVLKLIKDIPPSRILKILQLFQKVNEVYKKHFNQLLPELSLNLNRIYYQIPQQKGKNSVEYRKFLDLLESIFTGHPVEKSFIIRQHIELFKIFAFTKEGFNVNPGSEKYKEIELAKACLRANLLNLFLQELEILPKEVEAVELELDLKAEDLEYIRDMGYTPQQAALFLLGVLVGEIASAQHQSNLNKAILNKLTYQGMSLRRIISFANEVHQKLFQYKKLNPGTEKIYNSMKKLLDREIPRWSLSEQENVFYLLSGYSYLTGKILSRAKVEKAEVEGM
;
A
#
# COMPACT_ATOMS: atom_id res chain seq x y z
N MET A 1 -0.12 -13.28 15.24
CA MET A 1 -1.11 -12.62 14.36
C MET A 1 -2.55 -12.88 14.81
N LEU A 2 -3.03 -14.12 14.88
CA LEU A 2 -4.43 -14.41 15.25
C LEU A 2 -4.84 -13.75 16.58
N GLU A 3 -4.00 -13.85 17.60
CA GLU A 3 -4.21 -13.22 18.91
C GLU A 3 -4.30 -11.70 18.81
N ALA A 4 -3.38 -11.06 18.06
CA ALA A 4 -3.39 -9.62 17.84
C ALA A 4 -4.68 -9.17 17.13
N VAL A 5 -5.10 -9.88 16.08
CA VAL A 5 -6.35 -9.58 15.37
C VAL A 5 -7.56 -9.75 16.30
N ARG A 6 -7.63 -10.86 17.05
CA ARG A 6 -8.70 -11.07 18.03
C ARG A 6 -8.75 -9.97 19.08
N GLU A 7 -7.60 -9.51 19.55
CA GLU A 7 -7.51 -8.45 20.55
C GLU A 7 -7.99 -7.10 20.00
N VAL A 8 -7.65 -6.78 18.75
CA VAL A 8 -8.24 -5.62 18.04
C VAL A 8 -9.77 -5.76 17.99
N GLY A 9 -10.27 -6.95 17.67
CA GLY A 9 -11.71 -7.23 17.65
C GLY A 9 -12.38 -7.05 19.02
N ARG A 10 -11.72 -7.48 20.10
CA ARG A 10 -12.20 -7.29 21.47
C ARG A 10 -12.28 -5.80 21.82
N LEU A 11 -11.20 -5.05 21.61
CA LEU A 11 -11.14 -3.61 21.89
C LEU A 11 -12.13 -2.81 21.05
N ALA A 12 -12.28 -3.17 19.77
CA ALA A 12 -13.29 -2.58 18.89
C ALA A 12 -14.70 -2.88 19.39
N THR A 13 -15.00 -4.10 19.83
CA THR A 13 -16.30 -4.45 20.42
C THR A 13 -16.61 -3.63 21.68
N GLU A 14 -15.60 -3.36 22.51
CA GLU A 14 -15.76 -2.65 23.79
C GLU A 14 -15.87 -1.12 23.64
N HIS A 15 -15.24 -0.54 22.61
CA HIS A 15 -15.04 0.91 22.53
C HIS A 15 -15.51 1.56 21.22
N ALA A 16 -15.66 0.80 20.14
CA ALA A 16 -16.26 1.32 18.91
C ALA A 16 -17.76 1.52 19.12
N SER A 17 -18.30 2.57 18.51
CA SER A 17 -19.74 2.84 18.55
C SER A 17 -20.49 1.80 17.72
N GLY A 18 -21.63 1.30 18.23
CA GLY A 18 -22.56 0.48 17.48
C GLY A 18 -22.64 -0.98 17.93
N GLY A 19 -23.65 -1.69 17.42
CA GLY A 19 -23.82 -3.13 17.64
C GLY A 19 -22.85 -3.99 16.82
N PHE A 20 -23.00 -5.31 16.90
CA PHE A 20 -22.18 -6.27 16.14
C PHE A 20 -22.17 -5.95 14.63
N LEU A 21 -23.35 -5.79 14.03
CA LEU A 21 -23.48 -5.58 12.58
C LEU A 21 -22.92 -4.23 12.11
N GLU A 22 -23.11 -3.16 12.88
CA GLU A 22 -22.52 -1.84 12.56
C GLU A 22 -21.00 -1.87 12.57
N ASN A 23 -20.41 -2.69 13.44
CA ASN A 23 -18.96 -2.90 13.50
C ASN A 23 -18.42 -3.83 12.40
N LEU A 24 -19.30 -4.53 11.67
CA LEU A 24 -18.93 -5.26 10.45
C LEU A 24 -18.92 -4.38 9.19
N CYS A 25 -19.54 -3.20 9.24
CA CYS A 25 -19.69 -2.35 8.07
C CYS A 25 -18.33 -1.91 7.49
N LEU A 26 -18.27 -1.83 6.17
CA LEU A 26 -17.06 -1.49 5.43
C LEU A 26 -17.12 -0.03 5.01
N GLU A 27 -16.09 0.72 5.37
CA GLU A 27 -16.04 2.14 5.04
C GLU A 27 -15.99 2.31 3.50
N ILE A 28 -16.71 3.32 3.02
CA ILE A 28 -16.78 3.66 1.59
C ILE A 28 -16.15 5.03 1.43
N ASP A 29 -15.26 5.17 0.44
CA ASP A 29 -14.61 6.44 0.15
C ASP A 29 -15.64 7.50 -0.27
N GLU A 30 -15.48 8.73 0.21
CA GLU A 30 -16.32 9.88 -0.17
C GLU A 30 -16.05 10.34 -1.62
N ASP A 31 -14.86 10.05 -2.14
CA ASP A 31 -14.41 10.43 -3.48
C ASP A 31 -13.69 9.28 -4.18
N GLN A 32 -13.96 9.09 -5.47
CA GLN A 32 -13.17 8.22 -6.33
C GLN A 32 -12.81 8.93 -7.63
N GLY A 33 -11.53 9.28 -7.78
CA GLY A 33 -11.00 9.89 -9.00
C GLY A 33 -11.47 11.34 -9.20
N GLY A 34 -11.63 12.10 -8.12
CA GLY A 34 -12.11 13.48 -8.12
C GLY A 34 -13.63 13.60 -8.29
N LYS A 35 -14.36 12.52 -8.02
CA LYS A 35 -15.82 12.46 -8.07
C LYS A 35 -16.41 12.03 -6.74
N LYS A 36 -17.26 12.88 -6.18
CA LYS A 36 -18.08 12.56 -5.00
C LYS A 36 -18.91 11.30 -5.23
N GLN A 37 -18.88 10.42 -4.24
CA GLN A 37 -19.60 9.16 -4.25
C GLN A 37 -20.95 9.28 -3.54
N HIS A 38 -21.92 8.50 -4.03
CA HIS A 38 -23.28 8.50 -3.54
C HIS A 38 -23.76 7.08 -3.21
N VAL A 39 -24.67 6.98 -2.25
CA VAL A 39 -25.59 5.86 -2.13
C VAL A 39 -26.88 6.21 -2.87
N VAL A 40 -27.38 5.28 -3.67
CA VAL A 40 -28.66 5.40 -4.36
C VAL A 40 -29.70 4.58 -3.61
N ILE A 41 -30.68 5.28 -3.04
CA ILE A 41 -31.83 4.68 -2.36
C ILE A 41 -32.88 4.32 -3.40
N ILE A 42 -33.26 3.06 -3.44
CA ILE A 42 -34.28 2.49 -4.32
C ILE A 42 -35.50 2.15 -3.46
N ASP A 43 -36.53 2.99 -3.53
CA ASP A 43 -37.75 2.84 -2.75
C ASP A 43 -38.87 2.27 -3.63
N PHE A 44 -39.27 1.04 -3.33
CA PHE A 44 -40.41 0.37 -3.97
C PHE A 44 -41.70 0.77 -3.24
N ALA A 45 -42.48 1.66 -3.85
CA ALA A 45 -43.74 2.14 -3.31
C ALA A 45 -44.91 1.29 -3.83
N THR A 46 -45.28 0.26 -3.06
CA THR A 46 -46.32 -0.70 -3.39
C THR A 46 -47.72 -0.09 -3.39
N ALA A 47 -47.94 1.01 -2.66
CA ALA A 47 -49.24 1.68 -2.59
C ALA A 47 -49.67 2.37 -3.90
N ASN A 48 -48.72 2.83 -4.70
CA ASN A 48 -48.99 3.58 -5.94
C ASN A 48 -48.29 2.97 -7.17
N ASN A 49 -47.77 1.75 -7.06
CA ASN A 49 -47.03 1.03 -8.10
C ASN A 49 -45.95 1.91 -8.76
N SER A 50 -45.21 2.68 -7.96
CA SER A 50 -44.13 3.53 -8.44
C SER A 50 -42.80 3.18 -7.78
N LEU A 51 -41.69 3.53 -8.43
CA LEU A 51 -40.36 3.37 -7.89
C LEU A 51 -39.70 4.74 -7.77
N LYS A 52 -39.24 5.07 -6.57
CA LYS A 52 -38.58 6.34 -6.29
C LYS A 52 -37.08 6.12 -6.08
N ILE A 53 -36.28 6.95 -6.73
CA ILE A 53 -34.82 6.98 -6.54
C ILE A 53 -34.45 8.23 -5.76
N THR A 54 -33.59 8.10 -4.76
CA THR A 54 -33.05 9.23 -4.01
C THR A 54 -31.55 9.05 -3.80
N PRO A 55 -30.70 9.88 -4.42
CA PRO A 55 -29.28 9.85 -4.15
C PRO A 55 -28.95 10.55 -2.83
N LYS A 56 -27.94 10.06 -2.12
CA LYS A 56 -27.38 10.70 -0.91
C LYS A 56 -25.86 10.65 -0.97
N GLU A 57 -25.19 11.78 -0.72
CA GLU A 57 -23.73 11.83 -0.64
C GLU A 57 -23.21 10.91 0.47
N ILE A 58 -22.06 10.28 0.23
CA ILE A 58 -21.42 9.40 1.21
C ILE A 58 -20.69 10.23 2.26
N THR A 59 -20.89 9.85 3.52
CA THR A 59 -20.09 10.30 4.67
C THR A 59 -19.40 9.07 5.24
N PRO A 60 -18.07 8.90 5.03
CA PRO A 60 -17.31 7.76 5.55
C PRO A 60 -17.44 7.66 7.07
N GLY A 61 -17.59 6.44 7.60
CA GLY A 61 -17.85 6.21 9.02
C GLY A 61 -19.33 6.23 9.40
N VAL A 62 -20.20 6.76 8.53
CA VAL A 62 -21.63 7.02 8.82
C VAL A 62 -22.53 6.29 7.84
N THR A 63 -22.36 6.52 6.53
CA THR A 63 -23.27 6.01 5.49
C THR A 63 -23.28 4.48 5.45
N GLU A 64 -22.13 3.82 5.56
CA GLU A 64 -22.05 2.36 5.57
C GLU A 64 -22.75 1.73 6.78
N ARG A 65 -22.81 2.43 7.92
CA ARG A 65 -23.54 1.99 9.11
C ARG A 65 -25.03 2.21 8.95
N GLU A 66 -25.41 3.40 8.46
CA GLU A 66 -26.81 3.77 8.19
C GLU A 66 -27.51 2.80 7.24
N TYR A 67 -26.79 2.25 6.26
CA TYR A 67 -27.31 1.32 5.26
C TYR A 67 -26.80 -0.12 5.42
N LEU A 68 -26.21 -0.46 6.57
CA LEU A 68 -25.69 -1.79 6.89
C LEU A 68 -24.88 -2.45 5.76
N TRP A 69 -23.88 -1.74 5.25
CA TRP A 69 -23.00 -2.23 4.20
C TRP A 69 -21.91 -3.15 4.76
N VAL A 70 -22.23 -4.44 4.84
CA VAL A 70 -21.32 -5.52 5.31
C VAL A 70 -20.56 -6.22 4.17
N GLY A 71 -20.56 -5.63 2.98
CA GLY A 71 -20.14 -6.28 1.73
C GLY A 71 -21.24 -7.15 1.13
N ASN A 72 -20.98 -7.70 -0.07
CA ASN A 72 -21.86 -8.67 -0.71
C ASN A 72 -21.76 -10.06 -0.05
N ALA A 73 -22.69 -10.97 -0.35
CA ALA A 73 -22.67 -12.31 0.25
C ALA A 73 -21.40 -13.08 -0.15
N ASP A 74 -20.72 -13.67 0.83
CA ASP A 74 -19.38 -14.25 0.67
C ASP A 74 -19.39 -15.50 -0.21
N GLY A 75 -18.53 -15.54 -1.23
CA GLY A 75 -18.37 -16.68 -2.14
C GLY A 75 -18.87 -16.40 -3.56
N SER A 76 -18.15 -16.88 -4.58
CA SER A 76 -18.44 -16.57 -6.00
C SER A 76 -19.77 -17.11 -6.51
N SER A 77 -20.36 -18.08 -5.82
CA SER A 77 -21.60 -18.75 -6.21
C SER A 77 -22.72 -18.57 -5.19
N SER A 78 -22.46 -17.84 -4.11
CA SER A 78 -23.40 -17.66 -3.01
C SER A 78 -24.61 -16.82 -3.44
N PRO A 79 -25.83 -17.21 -3.04
CA PRO A 79 -27.03 -16.40 -3.25
C PRO A 79 -26.82 -14.99 -2.71
N GLN A 80 -27.08 -13.99 -3.53
CA GLN A 80 -26.96 -12.59 -3.15
C GLN A 80 -28.32 -12.13 -2.64
N TRP A 81 -28.40 -11.70 -1.38
CA TRP A 81 -29.67 -11.35 -0.72
C TRP A 81 -29.56 -10.12 0.21
N TYR A 82 -28.37 -9.53 0.35
CA TYR A 82 -28.21 -8.30 1.12
C TYR A 82 -28.86 -7.12 0.40
N LEU A 83 -29.58 -6.31 1.17
CA LEU A 83 -30.37 -5.17 0.68
C LEU A 83 -29.50 -3.96 0.30
N SER A 84 -28.24 -3.94 0.71
CA SER A 84 -27.25 -2.95 0.30
C SER A 84 -26.13 -3.63 -0.51
N THR A 85 -25.84 -3.13 -1.70
CA THR A 85 -24.89 -3.73 -2.64
C THR A 85 -24.22 -2.69 -3.52
N ASN A 86 -22.97 -2.94 -3.91
CA ASN A 86 -22.26 -2.16 -4.93
C ASN A 86 -22.43 -2.75 -6.35
N ASN A 87 -23.32 -3.74 -6.51
CA ASN A 87 -23.58 -4.40 -7.78
C ASN A 87 -25.07 -4.42 -8.10
N LEU A 88 -25.47 -3.54 -9.01
CA LEU A 88 -26.86 -3.38 -9.44
C LEU A 88 -27.47 -4.66 -10.06
N SER A 89 -26.64 -5.51 -10.69
CA SER A 89 -27.12 -6.78 -11.26
C SER A 89 -27.65 -7.76 -10.20
N PHE A 90 -27.27 -7.59 -8.94
CA PHE A 90 -27.84 -8.36 -7.85
C PHE A 90 -29.24 -7.87 -7.50
N LEU A 91 -29.46 -6.54 -7.43
CA LEU A 91 -30.75 -5.98 -7.07
C LEU A 91 -31.85 -6.29 -8.09
N VAL A 92 -31.51 -6.22 -9.39
CA VAL A 92 -32.49 -6.43 -10.46
C VAL A 92 -32.90 -7.89 -10.63
N SER A 93 -32.33 -8.84 -9.88
CA SER A 93 -32.62 -10.27 -10.11
C SER A 93 -32.48 -11.18 -8.89
N GLN A 94 -31.40 -11.06 -8.12
CA GLN A 94 -31.05 -12.03 -7.08
C GLN A 94 -31.50 -11.60 -5.67
N THR A 95 -31.35 -10.31 -5.34
CA THR A 95 -31.44 -9.85 -3.95
C THR A 95 -32.77 -10.16 -3.30
N LEU A 96 -33.88 -9.75 -3.90
CA LEU A 96 -35.22 -9.90 -3.30
C LEU A 96 -35.70 -11.36 -3.29
N PRO A 97 -35.58 -12.14 -4.38
CA PRO A 97 -35.99 -13.55 -4.35
C PRO A 97 -35.21 -14.37 -3.33
N ASN A 98 -33.87 -14.23 -3.29
CA ASN A 98 -33.05 -14.98 -2.34
C ASN A 98 -33.29 -14.51 -0.90
N LEU A 99 -33.60 -13.22 -0.69
CA LEU A 99 -33.96 -12.71 0.64
C LEU A 99 -35.27 -13.35 1.14
N LEU A 100 -36.26 -13.49 0.26
CA LEU A 100 -37.53 -14.13 0.61
C LEU A 100 -37.34 -15.58 1.07
N GLU A 101 -36.43 -16.34 0.41
CA GLU A 101 -36.13 -17.74 0.77
C GLU A 101 -35.50 -17.90 2.15
N VAL A 102 -34.80 -16.87 2.67
CA VAL A 102 -34.07 -16.95 3.93
C VAL A 102 -34.79 -16.28 5.10
N LEU A 103 -35.85 -15.52 4.84
CA LEU A 103 -36.62 -14.84 5.87
C LEU A 103 -37.61 -15.80 6.55
N PRO A 104 -37.96 -15.55 7.83
CA PRO A 104 -39.03 -16.29 8.48
C PRO A 104 -40.35 -16.14 7.73
N GLU A 105 -41.04 -17.27 7.53
CA GLU A 105 -42.34 -17.31 6.85
C GLU A 105 -43.34 -16.38 7.54
N GLY A 106 -44.05 -15.58 6.75
CA GLY A 106 -45.06 -14.64 7.26
C GLY A 106 -44.53 -13.37 7.95
N SER A 107 -43.19 -13.19 8.06
CA SER A 107 -42.61 -11.94 8.60
C SER A 107 -43.01 -10.69 7.80
N LYS A 108 -43.01 -9.52 8.44
CA LYS A 108 -43.41 -8.26 7.80
C LYS A 108 -42.55 -7.97 6.58
N LEU A 109 -41.24 -8.13 6.70
CA LEU A 109 -40.33 -7.97 5.57
C LEU A 109 -40.60 -9.00 4.46
N ALA A 110 -40.84 -10.27 4.79
CA ALA A 110 -41.15 -11.28 3.76
C ALA A 110 -42.41 -10.92 2.97
N GLN A 111 -43.46 -10.42 3.63
CA GLN A 111 -44.67 -9.93 2.96
C GLN A 111 -44.38 -8.74 2.04
N ASN A 112 -43.55 -7.79 2.49
CA ASN A 112 -43.18 -6.62 1.68
C ASN A 112 -42.32 -7.01 0.48
N VAL A 113 -41.36 -7.92 0.67
CA VAL A 113 -40.53 -8.47 -0.42
C VAL A 113 -41.40 -9.19 -1.44
N GLN A 114 -42.33 -10.04 -1.00
CA GLN A 114 -43.26 -10.75 -1.89
C GLN A 114 -44.09 -9.77 -2.72
N LYS A 115 -44.69 -8.75 -2.09
CA LYS A 115 -45.45 -7.71 -2.81
C LYS A 115 -44.60 -7.01 -3.87
N VAL A 116 -43.35 -6.68 -3.56
CA VAL A 116 -42.44 -6.05 -4.52
C VAL A 116 -42.12 -7.00 -5.68
N LEU A 117 -41.89 -8.28 -5.41
CA LEU A 117 -41.68 -9.27 -6.48
C LEU A 117 -42.90 -9.38 -7.40
N ASP A 118 -44.11 -9.44 -6.83
CA ASP A 118 -45.35 -9.58 -7.60
C ASP A 118 -45.65 -8.35 -8.47
N LEU A 119 -45.29 -7.15 -8.00
CA LEU A 119 -45.59 -5.89 -8.68
C LEU A 119 -44.50 -5.46 -9.69
N TYR A 120 -43.23 -5.65 -9.35
CA TYR A 120 -42.11 -5.06 -10.11
C TYR A 120 -41.24 -6.09 -10.83
N PHE A 121 -41.35 -7.39 -10.53
CA PHE A 121 -40.51 -8.42 -11.14
C PHE A 121 -41.30 -9.30 -12.09
N PHE A 122 -40.63 -9.70 -13.16
CA PHE A 122 -41.11 -10.66 -14.13
C PHE A 122 -40.49 -12.03 -13.84
N ASP A 123 -41.33 -13.07 -13.77
CA ASP A 123 -40.89 -14.46 -13.67
C ASP A 123 -40.61 -15.01 -15.08
N THR A 124 -39.33 -15.27 -15.36
CA THR A 124 -38.88 -15.82 -16.65
C THR A 124 -39.24 -17.30 -16.84
N GLY A 125 -39.72 -17.99 -15.80
CA GLY A 125 -40.09 -19.41 -15.84
C GLY A 125 -38.90 -20.38 -15.81
N VAL A 126 -37.67 -19.88 -15.66
CA VAL A 126 -36.44 -20.69 -15.56
C VAL A 126 -36.41 -21.45 -14.24
N LYS A 127 -36.21 -22.78 -14.29
CA LYS A 127 -36.25 -23.67 -13.10
C LYS A 127 -35.04 -24.57 -12.89
N GLU A 128 -34.02 -24.53 -13.76
CA GLU A 128 -32.94 -25.54 -13.72
C GLU A 128 -31.59 -24.98 -13.24
N GLY A 129 -31.00 -25.70 -12.27
CA GLY A 129 -29.60 -25.57 -11.88
C GLY A 129 -29.17 -24.15 -11.49
N ALA A 130 -28.00 -23.74 -11.95
CA ALA A 130 -27.40 -22.46 -11.61
C ALA A 130 -28.16 -21.24 -12.16
N GLU A 131 -29.04 -21.42 -13.14
CA GLU A 131 -29.82 -20.35 -13.79
C GLU A 131 -31.05 -19.95 -12.96
N ASN A 132 -31.52 -20.80 -12.03
CA ASN A 132 -32.66 -20.49 -11.16
C ASN A 132 -32.46 -19.20 -10.34
N ARG A 133 -31.21 -18.84 -10.02
CA ARG A 133 -30.87 -17.58 -9.33
C ARG A 133 -31.25 -16.32 -10.12
N TYR A 134 -31.53 -16.46 -11.42
CA TYR A 134 -31.92 -15.37 -12.32
C TYR A 134 -33.39 -15.47 -12.78
N ARG A 135 -34.19 -16.33 -12.13
CA ARG A 135 -35.58 -16.58 -12.50
C ARG A 135 -36.41 -15.30 -12.52
N TYR A 136 -36.24 -14.44 -11.53
CA TYR A 136 -36.93 -13.16 -11.43
C TYR A 136 -36.05 -12.03 -11.96
N ILE A 137 -36.64 -11.12 -12.71
CA ILE A 137 -35.97 -9.96 -13.31
C ILE A 137 -36.83 -8.71 -13.14
N LEU A 138 -36.22 -7.60 -12.72
CA LEU A 138 -36.90 -6.31 -12.58
C LEU A 138 -37.51 -5.87 -13.92
N ASN A 139 -38.81 -5.63 -13.93
CA ASN A 139 -39.53 -5.14 -15.09
C ASN A 139 -39.39 -3.61 -15.18
N LEU A 140 -38.46 -3.14 -16.01
CA LEU A 140 -38.18 -1.71 -16.17
C LEU A 140 -39.36 -0.92 -16.77
N GLU A 141 -40.30 -1.59 -17.42
CA GLU A 141 -41.52 -0.96 -17.97
C GLU A 141 -42.46 -0.45 -16.86
N MET A 142 -42.29 -0.93 -15.63
CA MET A 142 -43.00 -0.42 -14.44
C MET A 142 -42.40 0.88 -13.90
N LEU A 143 -41.26 1.33 -14.43
CA LEU A 143 -40.57 2.52 -13.92
C LEU A 143 -41.16 3.81 -14.51
N PRO A 144 -41.36 4.86 -13.68
CA PRO A 144 -41.86 6.14 -14.16
C PRO A 144 -41.01 6.71 -15.30
N GLY A 145 -41.65 6.97 -16.44
CA GLY A 145 -41.03 7.62 -17.60
C GLY A 145 -39.96 6.79 -18.32
N TYR A 146 -39.87 5.47 -18.08
CA TYR A 146 -38.93 4.61 -18.80
C TYR A 146 -39.28 4.53 -20.30
N LYS A 147 -38.26 4.75 -21.15
CA LYS A 147 -38.37 4.74 -22.62
C LYS A 147 -37.31 3.84 -23.28
N GLY A 148 -36.69 2.94 -22.50
CA GLY A 148 -35.63 2.06 -22.98
C GLY A 148 -36.16 0.81 -23.68
N SER A 149 -35.30 -0.20 -23.78
CA SER A 149 -35.64 -1.48 -24.42
C SER A 149 -36.77 -2.21 -23.69
N LYS A 150 -37.70 -2.81 -24.44
CA LYS A 150 -38.74 -3.67 -23.86
C LYS A 150 -38.12 -4.91 -23.24
N LEU A 151 -38.70 -5.37 -22.13
CA LEU A 151 -38.17 -6.52 -21.39
C LEU A 151 -38.14 -7.78 -22.26
N LEU A 152 -39.19 -8.00 -23.06
CA LEU A 152 -39.27 -9.15 -23.97
C LEU A 152 -38.14 -9.18 -25.01
N ASP A 153 -37.68 -8.03 -25.48
CA ASP A 153 -36.58 -7.95 -26.44
C ASP A 153 -35.25 -8.24 -25.75
N LEU A 154 -35.05 -7.70 -24.54
CA LEU A 154 -33.88 -8.03 -23.71
C LEU A 154 -33.77 -9.53 -23.41
N ILE A 155 -34.90 -10.20 -23.13
CA ILE A 155 -34.97 -11.65 -22.90
C ILE A 155 -34.54 -12.41 -24.16
N LYS A 156 -35.04 -12.02 -25.34
CA LYS A 156 -34.68 -12.68 -26.62
C LYS A 156 -33.20 -12.51 -26.95
N GLU A 157 -32.65 -11.32 -26.75
CA GLU A 157 -31.25 -11.01 -27.03
C GLU A 157 -30.28 -11.68 -26.04
N ASN A 158 -30.75 -11.96 -24.82
CA ASN A 158 -29.92 -12.47 -23.73
C ASN A 158 -30.52 -13.77 -23.15
N PRO A 159 -30.40 -14.92 -23.84
CA PRO A 159 -31.02 -16.18 -23.43
C PRO A 159 -30.42 -16.79 -22.14
N LYS A 160 -29.28 -16.27 -21.66
CA LYS A 160 -28.67 -16.68 -20.38
C LYS A 160 -29.04 -15.68 -19.28
N GLY A 161 -29.50 -16.17 -18.13
CA GLY A 161 -30.02 -15.33 -17.05
C GLY A 161 -29.00 -14.32 -16.52
N LYS A 162 -27.73 -14.70 -16.42
CA LYS A 162 -26.65 -13.78 -16.04
C LYS A 162 -26.50 -12.60 -17.02
N ASN A 163 -26.56 -12.87 -18.32
CA ASN A 163 -26.43 -11.84 -19.35
C ASN A 163 -27.66 -10.94 -19.35
N LEU A 164 -28.85 -11.51 -19.15
CA LEU A 164 -30.10 -10.77 -19.00
C LEU A 164 -30.05 -9.82 -17.81
N ALA A 165 -29.64 -10.31 -16.63
CA ALA A 165 -29.49 -9.48 -15.44
C ALA A 165 -28.48 -8.34 -15.64
N GLN A 166 -27.39 -8.58 -16.37
CA GLN A 166 -26.42 -7.53 -16.74
C GLN A 166 -27.01 -6.49 -17.71
N ALA A 167 -27.77 -6.93 -18.71
CA ALA A 167 -28.42 -6.05 -19.67
C ALA A 167 -29.49 -5.17 -18.98
N VAL A 168 -30.32 -5.77 -18.14
CA VAL A 168 -31.34 -5.05 -17.35
C VAL A 168 -30.69 -4.09 -16.36
N ALA A 169 -29.61 -4.49 -15.67
CA ALA A 169 -28.88 -3.59 -14.79
C ALA A 169 -28.30 -2.38 -15.54
N LYS A 170 -27.83 -2.56 -16.78
CA LYS A 170 -27.32 -1.47 -17.61
C LYS A 170 -28.42 -0.49 -18.01
N GLU A 171 -29.59 -0.98 -18.41
CA GLU A 171 -30.75 -0.13 -18.70
C GLU A 171 -31.28 0.57 -17.46
N PHE A 172 -31.30 -0.12 -16.31
CA PHE A 172 -31.69 0.48 -15.04
C PHE A 172 -30.72 1.57 -14.58
N SER A 173 -29.42 1.34 -14.74
CA SER A 173 -28.37 2.32 -14.49
C SER A 173 -28.53 3.59 -15.35
N LYS A 174 -28.86 3.44 -16.63
CA LYS A 174 -29.20 4.59 -17.49
C LYS A 174 -30.41 5.36 -16.96
N TRP A 175 -31.47 4.66 -16.58
CA TRP A 175 -32.65 5.31 -16.02
C TRP A 175 -32.33 6.03 -14.69
N ILE A 176 -31.53 5.42 -13.80
CA ILE A 176 -31.05 6.09 -12.57
C ILE A 176 -30.28 7.37 -12.92
N LYS A 177 -29.41 7.32 -13.93
CA LYS A 177 -28.69 8.51 -14.40
C LYS A 177 -29.64 9.58 -14.93
N ASP A 178 -30.68 9.21 -15.68
CA ASP A 178 -31.68 10.17 -16.19
C ASP A 178 -32.49 10.82 -15.05
N GLN A 179 -32.75 10.09 -13.97
CA GLN A 179 -33.48 10.61 -12.80
C GLN A 179 -32.61 11.45 -11.85
N THR A 180 -31.31 11.16 -11.75
CA THR A 180 -30.44 11.73 -10.69
C THR A 180 -29.29 12.59 -11.21
N GLY A 181 -28.95 12.47 -12.49
CA GLY A 181 -27.73 13.03 -13.09
C GLY A 181 -26.45 12.24 -12.78
N LEU A 182 -26.49 11.20 -11.94
CA LEU A 182 -25.31 10.45 -11.50
C LEU A 182 -24.90 9.37 -12.51
N SER A 183 -23.62 9.31 -12.85
CA SER A 183 -23.05 8.19 -13.60
C SER A 183 -22.74 7.00 -12.69
N GLU A 184 -22.55 5.81 -13.27
CA GLU A 184 -22.14 4.60 -12.54
C GLU A 184 -20.86 4.80 -11.70
N LYS A 185 -19.97 5.71 -12.11
CA LYS A 185 -18.73 6.01 -11.40
C LYS A 185 -18.93 6.92 -10.18
N GLU A 186 -20.12 7.49 -10.00
CA GLU A 186 -20.50 8.37 -8.89
C GLU A 186 -21.39 7.66 -7.88
N VAL A 187 -21.76 6.40 -8.14
CA VAL A 187 -22.59 5.57 -7.28
C VAL A 187 -21.74 4.44 -6.71
N ALA A 188 -21.46 4.49 -5.41
CA ALA A 188 -20.69 3.44 -4.75
C ALA A 188 -21.57 2.33 -4.17
N LEU A 189 -22.83 2.65 -3.83
CA LEU A 189 -23.75 1.74 -3.17
C LEU A 189 -25.19 1.95 -3.63
N TYR A 190 -25.96 0.87 -3.68
CA TYR A 190 -27.41 0.88 -3.83
C TYR A 190 -28.04 0.24 -2.59
N THR A 191 -29.19 0.75 -2.14
CA THR A 191 -29.92 0.21 -0.99
C THR A 191 -31.43 0.21 -1.23
N ILE A 192 -32.15 -0.72 -0.62
CA ILE A 192 -33.59 -0.94 -0.86
C ILE A 192 -34.45 -0.44 0.30
N TYR A 193 -35.52 0.27 -0.05
CA TYR A 193 -36.61 0.70 0.82
C TYR A 193 -37.92 0.05 0.36
N PHE A 194 -38.83 -0.15 1.32
CA PHE A 194 -40.18 -0.68 1.10
C PHE A 194 -41.18 0.33 1.65
N ASP A 195 -41.93 0.99 0.77
CA ASP A 195 -42.91 2.02 1.12
C ASP A 195 -42.33 3.11 2.05
N GLY A 196 -41.14 3.61 1.71
CA GLY A 196 -40.42 4.62 2.50
C GLY A 196 -39.74 4.09 3.77
N GLN A 197 -39.95 2.82 4.14
CA GLN A 197 -39.25 2.18 5.26
C GLN A 197 -37.93 1.58 4.79
N LYS A 198 -36.82 1.93 5.45
CA LYS A 198 -35.49 1.38 5.12
C LYS A 198 -35.46 -0.13 5.33
N GLY A 199 -35.10 -0.87 4.28
CA GLY A 199 -35.09 -2.33 4.31
C GLY A 199 -34.12 -2.93 5.33
N VAL A 200 -32.97 -2.27 5.57
CA VAL A 200 -31.97 -2.76 6.53
C VAL A 200 -32.32 -2.51 8.00
N ASP A 201 -33.35 -1.70 8.27
CA ASP A 201 -33.82 -1.41 9.64
C ASP A 201 -34.83 -2.47 10.14
N TYR A 202 -35.27 -3.40 9.28
CA TYR A 202 -36.12 -4.51 9.71
C TYR A 202 -35.32 -5.47 10.59
N ARG A 203 -35.87 -5.80 11.76
CA ARG A 203 -35.22 -6.65 12.75
C ARG A 203 -34.95 -8.05 12.20
N GLU A 204 -35.91 -8.63 11.49
CA GLU A 204 -35.79 -9.94 10.85
C GLU A 204 -34.67 -9.99 9.79
N TYR A 205 -34.37 -8.87 9.13
CA TYR A 205 -33.23 -8.78 8.22
C TYR A 205 -31.91 -8.79 8.99
N GLN A 206 -31.79 -7.95 10.02
CA GLN A 206 -30.57 -7.86 10.84
C GLN A 206 -30.24 -9.19 11.51
N GLU A 207 -31.23 -9.85 12.12
CA GLU A 207 -31.08 -11.16 12.75
C GLU A 207 -30.60 -12.21 11.72
N LYS A 208 -31.14 -12.20 10.49
CA LYS A 208 -30.70 -13.13 9.46
C LYS A 208 -29.30 -12.83 8.94
N VAL A 209 -28.92 -11.56 8.82
CA VAL A 209 -27.54 -11.17 8.45
C VAL A 209 -26.55 -11.65 9.51
N GLU A 210 -26.86 -11.48 10.80
CA GLU A 210 -26.03 -11.97 11.90
C GLU A 210 -25.91 -13.50 11.88
N ALA A 211 -27.04 -14.20 11.74
CA ALA A 211 -27.07 -15.67 11.64
C ALA A 211 -26.20 -16.18 10.48
N ALA A 212 -26.34 -15.60 9.29
CA ALA A 212 -25.58 -16.02 8.12
C ALA A 212 -24.08 -15.73 8.21
N LYS A 213 -23.68 -14.69 8.97
CA LYS A 213 -22.27 -14.33 9.17
C LYS A 213 -21.59 -15.14 10.27
N VAL A 214 -22.35 -15.62 11.26
CA VAL A 214 -21.79 -16.27 12.45
C VAL A 214 -22.37 -17.63 12.70
N PHE A 215 -23.69 -17.76 12.87
CA PHE A 215 -24.28 -18.96 13.47
C PHE A 215 -24.53 -20.09 12.45
N ASP A 216 -24.90 -19.78 11.21
CA ASP A 216 -25.24 -20.76 10.17
C ASP A 216 -24.04 -21.68 9.78
N ILE A 217 -22.81 -21.29 10.15
CA ILE A 217 -21.57 -22.05 9.88
C ILE A 217 -21.16 -22.99 11.03
N PHE A 218 -21.90 -23.02 12.14
CA PHE A 218 -21.66 -23.94 13.26
C PHE A 218 -22.54 -25.17 13.12
N ALA A 219 -21.95 -26.29 12.70
CA ALA A 219 -22.66 -27.54 12.42
C ALA A 219 -22.90 -28.43 13.67
N GLY A 220 -22.88 -27.86 14.87
CA GLY A 220 -23.07 -28.59 16.13
C GLY A 220 -21.86 -29.41 16.60
N GLU A 221 -20.68 -29.23 16.00
CA GLU A 221 -19.44 -29.83 16.48
C GLU A 221 -18.98 -29.16 17.78
N GLU A 222 -18.52 -29.96 18.74
CA GLU A 222 -17.92 -29.47 19.98
C GLU A 222 -16.42 -29.79 20.04
N GLY A 223 -15.66 -28.87 20.63
CA GLY A 223 -14.24 -29.04 20.83
C GLY A 223 -13.58 -27.81 21.40
N VAL A 224 -12.24 -27.79 21.36
CA VAL A 224 -11.44 -26.67 21.88
C VAL A 224 -11.25 -25.61 20.81
N CYS A 225 -11.63 -24.37 21.14
CA CYS A 225 -11.34 -23.22 20.30
C CYS A 225 -9.84 -22.93 20.26
N HIS A 226 -9.23 -22.92 19.09
CA HIS A 226 -7.79 -22.67 18.91
C HIS A 226 -7.40 -21.20 19.13
N ALA A 227 -8.38 -20.30 19.20
CA ALA A 227 -8.12 -18.91 19.55
C ALA A 227 -8.10 -18.71 21.07
N CYS A 228 -9.12 -19.15 21.81
CA CYS A 228 -9.25 -18.86 23.26
C CYS A 228 -8.99 -20.04 24.19
N GLY A 229 -8.90 -21.27 23.70
CA GLY A 229 -8.72 -22.48 24.52
C GLY A 229 -9.98 -22.99 25.21
N ASN A 230 -11.13 -22.33 25.07
CA ASN A 230 -12.38 -22.79 25.69
C ASN A 230 -12.96 -23.99 24.93
N PHE A 231 -13.55 -24.93 25.66
CA PHE A 231 -14.36 -26.02 25.11
C PHE A 231 -15.79 -25.57 24.85
N GLY A 232 -16.39 -26.00 23.74
CA GLY A 232 -17.79 -25.73 23.39
C GLY A 232 -18.04 -25.86 21.88
N PRO A 233 -19.11 -25.23 21.35
CA PRO A 233 -19.38 -25.22 19.92
C PRO A 233 -18.23 -24.61 19.13
N ILE A 234 -17.82 -25.28 18.06
CA ILE A 234 -16.72 -24.85 17.19
C ILE A 234 -17.08 -24.97 15.71
N THR A 235 -16.33 -24.26 14.88
CA THR A 235 -16.34 -24.42 13.43
C THR A 235 -14.93 -24.30 12.85
N SER A 236 -14.63 -25.13 11.85
CA SER A 236 -13.47 -24.93 10.96
C SER A 236 -13.80 -24.10 9.71
N ASP A 237 -15.06 -23.67 9.55
CA ASP A 237 -15.48 -22.89 8.39
C ASP A 237 -15.03 -21.43 8.51
N THR A 238 -13.95 -21.10 7.83
CA THR A 238 -13.40 -19.73 7.77
C THR A 238 -13.92 -18.93 6.56
N THR A 239 -14.97 -19.37 5.86
CA THR A 239 -15.42 -18.74 4.60
C THR A 239 -15.96 -17.33 4.74
N LYS A 240 -16.41 -16.93 5.94
CA LYS A 240 -16.86 -15.56 6.23
C LYS A 240 -15.72 -14.62 6.62
N LEU A 241 -14.55 -15.18 6.92
CA LEU A 241 -13.34 -14.42 7.24
C LEU A 241 -12.61 -14.02 5.94
N LYS A 242 -12.20 -12.76 5.86
CA LYS A 242 -11.47 -12.18 4.73
C LYS A 242 -9.97 -12.43 4.83
N PHE A 243 -9.41 -12.48 6.04
CA PHE A 243 -8.03 -12.88 6.22
C PHE A 243 -7.92 -14.40 6.20
N LYS A 244 -6.84 -14.90 5.61
CA LYS A 244 -6.56 -16.33 5.55
C LYS A 244 -5.73 -16.75 6.75
N TYR A 245 -6.39 -17.25 7.80
CA TYR A 245 -5.73 -17.77 9.01
C TYR A 245 -5.31 -19.23 8.86
N TYR A 246 -6.03 -20.01 8.06
CA TYR A 246 -5.78 -21.44 7.85
C TYR A 246 -6.16 -21.86 6.42
N ILE A 247 -5.56 -22.94 5.93
CA ILE A 247 -5.81 -23.50 4.60
C ILE A 247 -6.84 -24.62 4.74
N THR A 248 -8.08 -24.36 4.33
CA THR A 248 -9.21 -25.31 4.38
C THR A 248 -9.61 -25.86 3.00
N ASP A 249 -9.01 -25.35 1.91
CA ASP A 249 -9.30 -25.78 0.53
C ASP A 249 -8.47 -26.99 0.09
N LYS A 250 -7.40 -27.33 0.83
CA LYS A 250 -6.47 -28.41 0.50
C LYS A 250 -6.55 -29.53 1.53
N ILE A 251 -6.92 -30.74 1.08
CA ILE A 251 -7.07 -31.93 1.93
C ILE A 251 -5.80 -32.33 2.69
N GLY A 252 -4.62 -31.95 2.18
CA GLY A 252 -3.33 -32.15 2.87
C GLY A 252 -3.22 -31.43 4.22
N TYR A 253 -4.06 -30.42 4.46
CA TYR A 253 -4.16 -29.68 5.72
C TYR A 253 -5.28 -30.21 6.63
N ALA A 254 -5.96 -31.29 6.28
CA ALA A 254 -6.94 -31.93 7.15
C ALA A 254 -6.30 -33.13 7.87
N SER A 255 -6.64 -33.39 9.13
CA SER A 255 -6.09 -34.54 9.85
C SER A 255 -6.51 -35.84 9.15
N ASN A 256 -5.57 -36.77 9.03
CA ASN A 256 -5.74 -38.03 8.30
C ASN A 256 -6.17 -37.86 6.83
N HIS A 257 -5.93 -36.70 6.22
CA HIS A 257 -6.32 -36.40 4.85
C HIS A 257 -7.82 -36.60 4.58
N ASP A 258 -8.68 -36.31 5.56
CA ASP A 258 -10.13 -36.35 5.41
C ASP A 258 -10.71 -34.95 5.62
N LYS A 259 -11.46 -34.45 4.63
CA LYS A 259 -12.10 -33.12 4.68
C LYS A 259 -12.99 -32.92 5.92
N LYS A 260 -13.55 -33.99 6.49
CA LYS A 260 -14.36 -33.89 7.71
C LYS A 260 -13.54 -33.57 8.94
N ASN A 261 -12.21 -33.71 8.90
CA ASN A 261 -11.34 -33.53 10.06
C ASN A 261 -10.62 -32.15 10.08
N PHE A 262 -11.07 -31.16 9.31
CA PHE A 262 -10.48 -29.81 9.41
C PHE A 262 -10.61 -29.21 10.81
N TYR A 263 -11.71 -29.51 11.51
CA TYR A 263 -11.96 -29.01 12.86
C TYR A 263 -10.89 -29.39 13.89
N LYS A 264 -10.21 -30.52 13.68
CA LYS A 264 -9.14 -31.01 14.56
C LYS A 264 -7.86 -30.19 14.49
N ASN A 265 -7.65 -29.43 13.41
CA ASN A 265 -6.41 -28.67 13.18
C ASN A 265 -6.59 -27.17 13.45
N TYR A 266 -7.75 -26.62 13.09
CA TYR A 266 -8.05 -25.22 13.31
C TYR A 266 -9.56 -25.00 13.44
N SER A 267 -9.96 -24.52 14.60
CA SER A 267 -11.37 -24.34 14.96
C SER A 267 -11.57 -23.13 15.85
N LEU A 268 -12.70 -22.45 15.65
CA LEU A 268 -13.07 -21.23 16.36
C LEU A 268 -14.44 -21.40 17.03
N CYS A 269 -14.60 -20.88 18.25
CA CYS A 269 -15.91 -20.73 18.88
C CYS A 269 -16.65 -19.48 18.36
N PRO A 270 -17.98 -19.37 18.56
CA PRO A 270 -18.77 -18.23 18.06
C PRO A 270 -18.22 -16.87 18.49
N GLU A 271 -17.82 -16.74 19.77
CA GLU A 271 -17.28 -15.49 20.32
C GLU A 271 -15.96 -15.08 19.67
N CYS A 272 -15.05 -16.01 19.44
CA CYS A 272 -13.80 -15.70 18.74
C CYS A 272 -14.06 -15.38 17.26
N TYR A 273 -15.00 -16.07 16.63
CA TYR A 273 -15.38 -15.81 15.24
C TYR A 273 -15.94 -14.39 15.08
N LYS A 274 -16.87 -13.98 15.94
CA LYS A 274 -17.43 -12.62 15.99
C LYS A 274 -16.34 -11.56 16.14
N LYS A 275 -15.41 -11.76 17.09
CA LYS A 275 -14.29 -10.85 17.31
C LYS A 275 -13.39 -10.72 16.09
N LEU A 276 -13.09 -11.83 15.40
CA LEU A 276 -12.28 -11.80 14.18
C LEU A 276 -12.98 -11.06 13.04
N LEU A 277 -14.29 -11.28 12.85
CA LEU A 277 -15.07 -10.54 11.84
C LEU A 277 -15.03 -9.03 12.10
N ILE A 278 -15.28 -8.60 13.34
CA ILE A 278 -15.19 -7.19 13.74
C ILE A 278 -13.77 -6.68 13.50
N ALA A 279 -12.75 -7.43 13.93
CA ALA A 279 -11.37 -7.03 13.79
C ALA A 279 -10.97 -6.81 12.33
N GLU A 280 -11.39 -7.68 11.42
CA GLU A 280 -11.06 -7.54 10.00
C GLU A 280 -11.69 -6.31 9.37
N SER A 281 -12.97 -6.02 9.66
CA SER A 281 -13.61 -4.79 9.22
C SER A 281 -12.95 -3.57 9.83
N PHE A 282 -12.65 -3.61 11.12
CA PHE A 282 -11.98 -2.53 11.83
C PHE A 282 -10.57 -2.24 11.28
N ILE A 283 -9.75 -3.27 11.07
CA ILE A 283 -8.41 -3.16 10.47
C ILE A 283 -8.51 -2.63 9.04
N GLN A 284 -9.48 -3.10 8.26
CA GLN A 284 -9.69 -2.61 6.88
C GLN A 284 -10.07 -1.13 6.83
N ASN A 285 -10.90 -0.68 7.75
CA ASN A 285 -11.37 0.70 7.78
C ASN A 285 -10.32 1.63 8.39
N LYS A 286 -9.66 1.22 9.47
CA LYS A 286 -8.85 2.11 10.32
C LYS A 286 -7.35 1.91 10.23
N PHE A 287 -6.86 0.74 9.81
CA PHE A 287 -5.43 0.42 9.75
C PHE A 287 -4.96 -0.09 8.38
N ASN A 288 -5.70 0.24 7.33
CA ASN A 288 -5.28 0.04 5.95
C ASN A 288 -4.29 1.14 5.53
N ASN A 289 -3.24 0.75 4.84
CA ASN A 289 -2.17 1.65 4.45
C ASN A 289 -1.52 1.23 3.13
N ARG A 290 -0.70 2.13 2.58
CA ARG A 290 0.01 1.91 1.32
C ARG A 290 1.43 2.46 1.39
N LEU A 291 2.37 1.71 0.83
CA LEU A 291 3.77 2.09 0.65
C LEU A 291 4.16 1.88 -0.82
N GLY A 292 4.41 2.97 -1.55
CA GLY A 292 4.55 2.90 -3.00
C GLY A 292 3.29 2.31 -3.66
N ASN A 293 3.42 1.15 -4.32
CA ASN A 293 2.29 0.41 -4.90
C ASN A 293 1.86 -0.82 -4.09
N LEU A 294 2.37 -0.98 -2.88
CA LEU A 294 2.09 -2.13 -2.02
C LEU A 294 1.04 -1.74 -0.97
N ASN A 295 -0.03 -2.52 -0.90
CA ASN A 295 -1.03 -2.39 0.16
C ASN A 295 -0.54 -3.15 1.39
N LEU A 296 -0.81 -2.59 2.57
CA LEU A 296 -0.56 -3.27 3.83
C LEU A 296 -1.64 -2.98 4.86
N PHE A 297 -1.83 -3.91 5.78
CA PHE A 297 -2.51 -3.64 7.05
C PHE A 297 -1.48 -3.47 8.16
N ILE A 298 -1.72 -2.51 9.04
CA ILE A 298 -1.01 -2.36 10.31
C ILE A 298 -1.85 -3.08 11.36
N ILE A 299 -1.37 -4.22 11.85
CA ILE A 299 -2.10 -5.03 12.82
C ILE A 299 -1.42 -4.87 14.19
N PRO A 300 -1.91 -3.96 15.04
CA PRO A 300 -1.41 -3.81 16.40
C PRO A 300 -1.74 -5.05 17.23
N GLY A 301 -0.85 -5.40 18.15
CA GLY A 301 -1.06 -6.44 19.15
C GLY A 301 -0.42 -6.03 20.47
N PHE A 302 -0.79 -6.71 21.55
CA PHE A 302 -0.21 -6.49 22.87
C PHE A 302 0.46 -7.77 23.36
N LEU A 303 1.62 -7.63 24.02
CA LEU A 303 2.35 -8.74 24.64
C LEU A 303 1.55 -9.36 25.79
N PHE A 304 0.74 -8.55 26.48
CA PHE A 304 -0.14 -8.98 27.56
C PHE A 304 -1.55 -8.40 27.35
N PRO A 305 -2.59 -9.01 27.94
CA PRO A 305 -3.94 -8.46 27.91
C PRO A 305 -3.98 -7.02 28.44
N VAL A 306 -4.60 -6.12 27.69
CA VAL A 306 -4.72 -4.71 28.05
C VAL A 306 -6.17 -4.32 28.26
N ASN A 307 -6.46 -3.47 29.22
CA ASN A 307 -7.78 -2.85 29.36
C ASN A 307 -7.65 -1.35 29.12
N LEU A 308 -8.20 -0.87 28.02
CA LEU A 308 -8.12 0.54 27.63
C LEU A 308 -9.39 1.26 28.06
N LYS A 309 -9.26 2.51 28.50
CA LYS A 309 -10.42 3.42 28.56
C LYS A 309 -10.71 3.95 27.16
N LYS A 310 -11.94 4.40 26.90
CA LYS A 310 -12.35 4.95 25.59
C LYS A 310 -11.38 6.03 25.05
N GLN A 311 -10.91 6.94 25.90
CA GLN A 311 -9.92 7.96 25.51
C GLN A 311 -8.56 7.35 25.14
N GLN A 312 -8.12 6.30 25.85
CA GLN A 312 -6.86 5.60 25.55
C GLN A 312 -6.96 4.79 24.26
N PHE A 313 -8.14 4.23 23.96
CA PHE A 313 -8.41 3.56 22.70
C PHE A 313 -8.31 4.52 21.51
N GLN A 314 -8.83 5.74 21.63
CA GLN A 314 -8.70 6.78 20.60
C GLN A 314 -7.22 7.14 20.36
N LYS A 315 -6.48 7.46 21.43
CA LYS A 315 -5.03 7.72 21.33
C LYS A 315 -4.25 6.56 20.71
N TRP A 316 -4.58 5.33 21.09
CA TRP A 316 -3.96 4.13 20.53
C TRP A 316 -4.21 3.98 19.02
N MET A 317 -5.42 4.29 18.53
CA MET A 317 -5.70 4.28 17.10
C MET A 317 -4.87 5.34 16.35
N GLU A 318 -4.85 6.56 16.87
CA GLU A 318 -4.05 7.67 16.30
C GLU A 318 -2.57 7.30 16.26
N PHE A 319 -2.02 6.84 17.39
CA PHE A 319 -0.62 6.41 17.48
C PHE A 319 -0.29 5.27 16.52
N THR A 320 -1.18 4.28 16.38
CA THR A 320 -0.99 3.15 15.46
C THR A 320 -0.90 3.62 14.01
N ASN A 321 -1.77 4.52 13.58
CA ASN A 321 -1.75 5.08 12.24
C ASN A 321 -0.53 5.99 12.00
N ASN A 322 -0.23 6.85 12.96
CA ASN A 322 0.89 7.79 12.86
C ASN A 322 2.24 7.05 12.85
N SER A 323 2.36 5.92 13.56
CA SER A 323 3.58 5.12 13.61
C SER A 323 4.13 4.74 12.23
N PHE A 324 3.26 4.30 11.31
CA PHE A 324 3.70 3.99 9.95
C PHE A 324 3.63 5.19 9.01
N ASN A 325 2.65 6.09 9.16
CA ASN A 325 2.51 7.26 8.29
C ASN A 325 3.71 8.21 8.41
N ASN A 326 4.26 8.40 9.61
CA ASN A 326 5.44 9.23 9.82
C ASN A 326 6.67 8.69 9.08
N LEU A 327 6.81 7.37 8.97
CA LEU A 327 7.89 6.74 8.22
C LEU A 327 7.81 6.99 6.70
N LYS A 328 6.64 7.40 6.19
CA LYS A 328 6.39 7.68 4.76
C LYS A 328 6.64 9.15 4.36
N GLY A 329 6.90 10.04 5.33
CA GLY A 329 7.30 11.44 5.07
C GLY A 329 6.24 12.53 5.30
N TYR A 330 5.33 12.38 6.28
CA TYR A 330 4.22 13.33 6.46
C TYR A 330 4.60 14.68 7.14
N SER A 331 5.66 14.75 7.96
CA SER A 331 6.18 16.05 8.47
C SER A 331 7.48 15.83 9.26
N GLU A 332 8.64 16.12 8.68
CA GLU A 332 9.95 15.65 9.16
C GLU A 332 10.39 16.19 10.54
N ILE A 333 9.66 17.11 11.21
CA ILE A 333 10.02 17.63 12.54
C ILE A 333 8.86 17.55 13.53
N ALA A 334 7.71 18.18 13.24
CA ALA A 334 6.59 18.24 14.18
C ALA A 334 6.00 16.86 14.54
N GLY A 335 5.87 15.96 13.56
CA GLY A 335 5.27 14.65 13.79
C GLY A 335 6.16 13.70 14.61
N TYR A 336 7.48 13.90 14.64
CA TYR A 336 8.38 13.08 15.45
C TYR A 336 8.34 13.49 16.92
N GLU A 337 8.45 14.79 17.23
CA GLU A 337 8.42 15.28 18.61
C GLU A 337 7.09 14.94 19.29
N GLU A 338 5.98 15.14 18.59
CA GLU A 338 4.65 14.76 19.07
C GLU A 338 4.55 13.25 19.33
N MET A 339 5.02 12.42 18.40
CA MET A 339 4.99 10.97 18.54
C MET A 339 5.88 10.48 19.69
N VAL A 340 7.04 11.12 19.90
CA VAL A 340 7.93 10.84 21.04
C VAL A 340 7.25 11.22 22.35
N SER A 341 6.61 12.39 22.41
CA SER A 341 5.85 12.85 23.60
C SER A 341 4.73 11.87 23.94
N ASP A 342 3.87 11.55 22.97
CA ASP A 342 2.76 10.60 23.16
C ASP A 342 3.28 9.22 23.60
N TYR A 343 4.42 8.79 23.06
CA TYR A 343 5.04 7.53 23.47
C TYR A 343 5.49 7.54 24.94
N PHE A 344 6.13 8.61 25.39
CA PHE A 344 6.56 8.70 26.78
C PHE A 344 5.39 8.84 27.76
N GLU A 345 4.38 9.62 27.40
CA GLU A 345 3.14 9.77 28.18
C GLU A 345 2.41 8.43 28.36
N ASN A 346 2.37 7.60 27.32
CA ASN A 346 1.64 6.33 27.30
C ASN A 346 2.56 5.09 27.40
N ARG A 347 3.80 5.26 27.84
CA ARG A 347 4.84 4.20 27.86
C ARG A 347 4.40 2.87 28.47
N LYS A 348 3.55 2.91 29.51
CA LYS A 348 3.04 1.70 30.19
C LYS A 348 2.27 0.78 29.24
N ILE A 349 1.53 1.37 28.31
CA ILE A 349 0.74 0.66 27.31
C ILE A 349 1.60 0.38 26.09
N TYR A 350 2.31 1.39 25.57
CA TYR A 350 3.04 1.25 24.32
C TYR A 350 4.29 0.36 24.41
N ASN A 351 4.84 0.12 25.61
CA ASN A 351 5.89 -0.89 25.80
C ASN A 351 5.38 -2.33 25.62
N GLN A 352 4.07 -2.54 25.70
CA GLN A 352 3.44 -3.82 25.42
C GLN A 352 2.95 -3.93 23.97
N LEU A 353 2.89 -2.81 23.26
CA LEU A 353 2.41 -2.74 21.89
C LEU A 353 3.45 -3.31 20.93
N ILE A 354 2.98 -4.09 19.97
CA ILE A 354 3.74 -4.56 18.83
C ILE A 354 2.94 -4.32 17.56
N PHE A 355 3.63 -4.02 16.46
CA PHE A 355 3.03 -3.86 15.14
C PHE A 355 3.38 -5.04 14.26
N ASN A 356 2.36 -5.54 13.55
CA ASN A 356 2.52 -6.53 12.50
C ASN A 356 2.12 -5.88 11.16
N PHE A 357 3.03 -5.79 10.22
CA PHE A 357 2.78 -5.24 8.89
C PHE A 357 2.47 -6.38 7.91
N LEU A 358 1.20 -6.50 7.52
CA LEU A 358 0.72 -7.51 6.58
C LEU A 358 0.62 -6.92 5.18
N PHE A 359 1.63 -7.15 4.34
CA PHE A 359 1.61 -6.76 2.93
C PHE A 359 0.78 -7.74 2.12
N TYR A 360 -0.13 -7.23 1.29
CA TYR A 360 -1.06 -8.05 0.54
C TYR A 360 -1.36 -7.51 -0.86
N GLN A 361 -1.85 -8.40 -1.71
CA GLN A 361 -2.47 -8.07 -2.99
C GLN A 361 -3.87 -8.68 -3.02
N LYS A 362 -4.86 -7.88 -3.42
CA LYS A 362 -6.23 -8.35 -3.61
C LYS A 362 -6.53 -8.41 -5.10
N ASN A 363 -6.98 -9.57 -5.59
CA ASN A 363 -7.46 -9.73 -6.95
C ASN A 363 -8.86 -10.37 -6.92
N LYS A 364 -9.90 -9.57 -7.18
CA LYS A 364 -11.30 -9.96 -6.95
C LYS A 364 -11.51 -10.46 -5.50
N ALA A 365 -11.91 -11.71 -5.33
CA ALA A 365 -12.09 -12.36 -4.03
C ALA A 365 -10.80 -12.99 -3.48
N GLU A 366 -9.73 -13.06 -4.27
CA GLU A 366 -8.47 -13.65 -3.81
C GLU A 366 -7.66 -12.65 -2.98
N PHE A 367 -7.45 -12.99 -1.71
CA PHE A 367 -6.50 -12.34 -0.82
C PHE A 367 -5.17 -13.08 -0.86
N LYS A 368 -4.13 -12.44 -1.40
CA LYS A 368 -2.77 -12.96 -1.49
C LYS A 368 -1.86 -12.22 -0.53
N VAL A 369 -1.34 -12.94 0.46
CA VAL A 369 -0.30 -12.42 1.36
C VAL A 369 1.02 -12.34 0.59
N LEU A 370 1.64 -11.16 0.60
CA LEU A 370 2.96 -10.92 -0.01
C LEU A 370 4.06 -11.13 1.03
N LYS A 371 3.92 -10.54 2.22
CA LYS A 371 4.83 -10.70 3.35
C LYS A 371 4.15 -10.29 4.66
N LEU A 372 4.53 -10.93 5.75
CA LEU A 372 4.18 -10.52 7.11
C LEU A 372 5.46 -10.18 7.86
N ILE A 373 5.63 -8.91 8.23
CA ILE A 373 6.71 -8.46 9.12
C ILE A 373 6.09 -8.29 10.50
N LYS A 374 6.46 -9.15 11.45
CA LYS A 374 5.78 -9.28 12.74
C LYS A 374 6.58 -8.71 13.91
N ASP A 375 5.88 -8.47 15.01
CA ASP A 375 6.46 -8.22 16.33
C ASP A 375 7.37 -6.97 16.38
N ILE A 376 7.02 -5.90 15.66
CA ILE A 376 7.82 -4.66 15.61
C ILE A 376 7.40 -3.71 16.75
N PRO A 377 8.27 -3.43 17.74
CA PRO A 377 7.91 -2.54 18.84
C PRO A 377 7.91 -1.06 18.40
N PRO A 378 7.11 -0.18 19.03
CA PRO A 378 7.12 1.26 18.74
C PRO A 378 8.51 1.91 18.88
N SER A 379 9.33 1.45 19.83
CA SER A 379 10.71 1.95 20.00
C SER A 379 11.58 1.77 18.75
N ARG A 380 11.35 0.72 17.96
CA ARG A 380 12.04 0.50 16.69
C ARG A 380 11.59 1.49 15.62
N ILE A 381 10.29 1.81 15.59
CA ILE A 381 9.73 2.83 14.69
C ILE A 381 10.34 4.20 15.01
N LEU A 382 10.37 4.58 16.29
CA LEU A 382 10.98 5.83 16.76
C LEU A 382 12.47 5.90 16.41
N LYS A 383 13.22 4.80 16.58
CA LYS A 383 14.63 4.73 16.20
C LYS A 383 14.84 4.97 14.70
N ILE A 384 14.00 4.39 13.85
CA ILE A 384 14.06 4.60 12.40
C ILE A 384 13.77 6.06 12.06
N LEU A 385 12.73 6.67 12.65
CA LEU A 385 12.39 8.08 12.43
C LEU A 385 13.52 9.01 12.85
N GLN A 386 14.10 8.79 14.03
CA GLN A 386 15.25 9.56 14.52
C GLN A 386 16.43 9.48 13.55
N LEU A 387 16.69 8.29 13.00
CA LEU A 387 17.78 8.10 12.05
C LEU A 387 17.49 8.74 10.69
N PHE A 388 16.25 8.74 10.20
CA PHE A 388 15.87 9.53 9.02
C PHE A 388 16.17 11.01 9.23
N GLN A 389 15.78 11.59 10.36
CA GLN A 389 16.10 12.99 10.69
C GLN A 389 17.61 13.23 10.70
N LYS A 390 18.36 12.38 11.42
CA LYS A 390 19.82 12.50 11.53
C LYS A 390 20.50 12.53 10.16
N VAL A 391 20.19 11.58 9.28
CA VAL A 391 20.83 11.52 7.95
C VAL A 391 20.35 12.65 7.03
N ASN A 392 19.08 13.06 7.13
CA ASN A 392 18.57 14.18 6.35
C ASN A 392 19.25 15.50 6.72
N GLU A 393 19.57 15.73 7.99
CA GLU A 393 20.34 16.91 8.43
C GLU A 393 21.78 16.91 7.87
N VAL A 394 22.42 15.74 7.74
CA VAL A 394 23.71 15.62 7.03
C VAL A 394 23.59 16.13 5.59
N TYR A 395 22.54 15.73 4.87
CA TYR A 395 22.35 16.18 3.48
C TYR A 395 21.89 17.63 3.36
N LYS A 396 21.12 18.14 4.33
CA LYS A 396 20.72 19.54 4.38
C LYS A 396 21.92 20.48 4.43
N LYS A 397 22.94 20.13 5.21
CA LYS A 397 24.22 20.85 5.28
C LYS A 397 24.89 21.00 3.90
N HIS A 398 24.80 19.97 3.06
CA HIS A 398 25.47 19.93 1.74
C HIS A 398 24.57 20.37 0.58
N PHE A 399 23.26 20.17 0.66
CA PHE A 399 22.31 20.27 -0.45
C PHE A 399 20.94 20.82 0.01
N ASN A 400 20.92 21.83 0.88
CA ASN A 400 19.70 22.38 1.49
C ASN A 400 18.55 22.62 0.47
N GLN A 401 18.85 23.22 -0.68
CA GLN A 401 17.88 23.56 -1.73
C GLN A 401 17.33 22.35 -2.50
N LEU A 402 17.99 21.19 -2.38
CA LEU A 402 17.56 19.92 -2.94
C LEU A 402 16.96 18.98 -1.90
N LEU A 403 16.99 19.33 -0.61
CA LEU A 403 16.45 18.49 0.46
C LEU A 403 15.00 18.03 0.21
N PRO A 404 14.07 18.89 -0.29
CA PRO A 404 12.72 18.44 -0.62
C PRO A 404 12.66 17.32 -1.66
N GLU A 405 13.70 17.13 -2.47
CA GLU A 405 13.79 16.07 -3.47
C GLU A 405 14.66 14.88 -3.01
N LEU A 406 15.54 15.10 -2.02
CA LEU A 406 16.58 14.15 -1.60
C LEU A 406 16.37 13.51 -0.23
N SER A 407 15.62 14.14 0.69
CA SER A 407 15.32 13.61 2.02
C SER A 407 14.91 12.14 1.98
N LEU A 408 15.27 11.37 2.99
CA LEU A 408 15.04 9.93 3.07
C LEU A 408 13.79 9.65 3.91
N ASN A 409 12.96 8.74 3.41
CA ASN A 409 11.83 8.13 4.09
C ASN A 409 11.46 6.82 3.37
N LEU A 410 10.57 5.99 3.94
CA LEU A 410 10.23 4.69 3.35
C LEU A 410 9.65 4.80 1.93
N ASN A 411 8.86 5.84 1.64
CA ASN A 411 8.31 6.05 0.30
C ASN A 411 9.42 6.26 -0.74
N ARG A 412 10.48 6.98 -0.38
CA ARG A 412 11.62 7.22 -1.27
C ARG A 412 12.53 6.01 -1.38
N ILE A 413 12.74 5.28 -0.28
CA ILE A 413 13.47 4.02 -0.28
C ILE A 413 12.80 3.00 -1.23
N TYR A 414 11.47 2.96 -1.28
CA TYR A 414 10.74 2.13 -2.26
C TYR A 414 11.18 2.38 -3.70
N TYR A 415 11.47 3.63 -4.08
CA TYR A 415 11.96 3.99 -5.41
C TYR A 415 13.48 3.92 -5.56
N GLN A 416 14.24 3.62 -4.50
CA GLN A 416 15.68 3.33 -4.60
C GLN A 416 15.98 1.87 -4.90
N ILE A 417 15.01 0.97 -4.72
CA ILE A 417 15.14 -0.47 -5.00
C ILE A 417 14.33 -0.78 -6.27
N PRO A 418 14.99 -0.95 -7.44
CA PRO A 418 14.31 -1.24 -8.68
C PRO A 418 13.56 -2.57 -8.64
N GLN A 419 12.29 -2.51 -9.04
CA GLN A 419 11.35 -3.63 -9.09
C GLN A 419 10.78 -3.70 -10.50
N GLN A 420 10.94 -4.85 -11.16
CA GLN A 420 10.39 -5.04 -12.51
C GLN A 420 8.86 -5.08 -12.47
N LYS A 421 8.23 -4.33 -13.39
CA LYS A 421 6.80 -4.37 -13.68
C LYS A 421 6.55 -5.35 -14.82
N GLY A 422 5.99 -6.51 -14.51
CA GLY A 422 5.36 -7.39 -15.50
C GLY A 422 3.95 -6.90 -15.87
N LYS A 423 3.34 -7.53 -16.89
CA LYS A 423 1.98 -7.18 -17.38
C LYS A 423 0.93 -7.12 -16.26
N ASN A 424 1.01 -7.99 -15.25
CA ASN A 424 0.06 -8.09 -14.13
C ASN A 424 0.71 -8.26 -12.74
N SER A 425 2.03 -8.07 -12.62
CA SER A 425 2.75 -8.31 -11.37
C SER A 425 3.98 -7.43 -11.25
N VAL A 426 4.16 -6.79 -10.12
CA VAL A 426 5.40 -6.11 -9.77
C VAL A 426 6.24 -7.07 -8.92
N GLU A 427 7.52 -7.20 -9.23
CA GLU A 427 8.46 -7.89 -8.33
C GLU A 427 8.51 -7.13 -6.99
N TYR A 428 8.16 -7.75 -5.86
CA TYR A 428 8.11 -7.05 -4.56
C TYR A 428 9.12 -7.58 -3.53
N ARG A 429 9.72 -8.76 -3.77
CA ARG A 429 10.53 -9.47 -2.76
C ARG A 429 11.75 -8.68 -2.34
N LYS A 430 12.57 -8.21 -3.29
CA LYS A 430 13.79 -7.40 -3.02
C LYS A 430 13.53 -6.26 -2.04
N PHE A 431 12.46 -5.50 -2.28
CA PHE A 431 12.10 -4.36 -1.42
C PHE A 431 11.54 -4.83 -0.07
N LEU A 432 10.66 -5.83 -0.05
CA LEU A 432 10.09 -6.34 1.20
C LEU A 432 11.12 -7.06 2.09
N ASP A 433 12.19 -7.62 1.51
CA ASP A 433 13.32 -8.22 2.24
C ASP A 433 14.21 -7.14 2.88
N LEU A 434 14.51 -6.08 2.13
CA LEU A 434 15.17 -4.89 2.70
C LEU A 434 14.31 -4.26 3.81
N LEU A 435 13.01 -4.12 3.58
CA LEU A 435 12.10 -3.50 4.54
C LEU A 435 11.97 -4.33 5.83
N GLU A 436 11.89 -5.66 5.70
CA GLU A 436 11.96 -6.55 6.87
C GLU A 436 13.26 -6.36 7.64
N SER A 437 14.40 -6.29 6.95
CA SER A 437 15.71 -6.06 7.58
C SER A 437 15.75 -4.71 8.32
N ILE A 438 15.19 -3.65 7.71
CA ILE A 438 15.04 -2.32 8.34
C ILE A 438 14.19 -2.42 9.61
N PHE A 439 13.06 -3.14 9.58
CA PHE A 439 12.20 -3.24 10.76
C PHE A 439 12.78 -4.16 11.85
N THR A 440 13.41 -5.26 11.48
CA THR A 440 13.86 -6.30 12.42
C THR A 440 15.30 -6.11 12.90
N GLY A 441 16.09 -5.28 12.21
CA GLY A 441 17.50 -5.08 12.55
C GLY A 441 18.44 -6.18 12.04
N HIS A 442 17.98 -7.03 11.12
CA HIS A 442 18.85 -8.02 10.50
C HIS A 442 19.84 -7.37 9.53
N PRO A 443 21.10 -7.84 9.48
CA PRO A 443 22.08 -7.37 8.52
C PRO A 443 21.64 -7.60 7.07
N VAL A 444 22.04 -6.68 6.19
CA VAL A 444 21.83 -6.76 4.74
C VAL A 444 23.18 -6.88 4.06
N GLU A 445 23.26 -7.72 3.04
CA GLU A 445 24.48 -7.84 2.24
C GLU A 445 24.79 -6.54 1.47
N LYS A 446 26.00 -6.01 1.68
CA LYS A 446 26.53 -4.86 0.92
C LYS A 446 26.47 -5.11 -0.57
N SER A 447 26.80 -6.34 -1.00
CA SER A 447 26.75 -6.76 -2.40
C SER A 447 25.36 -6.58 -3.02
N PHE A 448 24.30 -6.89 -2.26
CA PHE A 448 22.91 -6.73 -2.70
C PHE A 448 22.56 -5.25 -2.89
N ILE A 449 22.86 -4.41 -1.89
CA ILE A 449 22.57 -2.97 -1.91
C ILE A 449 23.27 -2.29 -3.09
N ILE A 450 24.57 -2.53 -3.27
CA ILE A 450 25.34 -1.96 -4.38
C ILE A 450 24.78 -2.42 -5.73
N ARG A 451 24.38 -3.69 -5.88
CA ARG A 451 23.72 -4.16 -7.12
C ARG A 451 22.42 -3.42 -7.40
N GLN A 452 21.60 -3.13 -6.38
CA GLN A 452 20.35 -2.37 -6.58
C GLN A 452 20.62 -0.93 -7.02
N HIS A 453 21.60 -0.26 -6.40
CA HIS A 453 22.00 1.10 -6.79
C HIS A 453 22.52 1.14 -8.23
N ILE A 454 23.38 0.20 -8.61
CA ILE A 454 23.90 0.11 -9.97
C ILE A 454 22.77 -0.14 -10.99
N GLU A 455 21.79 -0.98 -10.66
CA GLU A 455 20.64 -1.18 -11.55
C GLU A 455 19.78 0.09 -11.66
N LEU A 456 19.57 0.80 -10.56
CA LEU A 456 18.90 2.10 -10.56
C LEU A 456 19.62 3.11 -11.46
N PHE A 457 20.95 3.16 -11.39
CA PHE A 457 21.75 4.07 -12.21
C PHE A 457 21.64 3.73 -13.70
N LYS A 458 21.60 2.44 -14.06
CA LYS A 458 21.36 2.03 -15.46
C LYS A 458 19.97 2.42 -15.94
N ILE A 459 18.95 2.35 -15.07
CA ILE A 459 17.59 2.77 -15.41
C ILE A 459 17.58 4.23 -15.82
N PHE A 460 18.23 5.11 -15.06
CA PHE A 460 18.32 6.52 -15.44
C PHE A 460 19.27 6.75 -16.62
N ALA A 461 20.48 6.19 -16.62
CA ALA A 461 21.47 6.43 -17.67
C ALA A 461 21.00 6.01 -19.07
N PHE A 462 20.20 4.94 -19.16
CA PHE A 462 19.66 4.38 -20.41
C PHE A 462 18.14 4.50 -20.52
N THR A 463 17.51 5.28 -19.63
CA THR A 463 16.09 5.63 -19.72
C THR A 463 15.17 4.41 -19.79
N LYS A 464 15.54 3.35 -19.05
CA LYS A 464 14.87 2.04 -19.12
C LYS A 464 13.49 2.09 -18.49
N GLU A 465 12.47 1.70 -19.24
CA GLU A 465 11.10 1.55 -18.75
C GLU A 465 10.85 0.18 -18.10
N GLY A 466 9.65 -0.01 -17.56
CA GLY A 466 9.23 -1.30 -16.99
C GLY A 466 9.63 -1.53 -15.53
N PHE A 467 9.89 -0.47 -14.77
CA PHE A 467 10.22 -0.54 -13.34
C PHE A 467 9.25 0.28 -12.49
N ASN A 468 9.26 0.07 -11.16
CA ASN A 468 8.60 0.94 -10.18
C ASN A 468 9.10 2.39 -10.21
N VAL A 469 10.29 2.62 -10.75
CA VAL A 469 10.90 3.94 -10.97
C VAL A 469 10.57 4.45 -12.36
N ASN A 470 10.22 5.73 -12.47
CA ASN A 470 10.07 6.41 -13.75
C ASN A 470 11.40 7.11 -14.08
N PRO A 471 12.11 6.72 -15.16
CA PRO A 471 13.38 7.35 -15.53
C PRO A 471 13.22 8.80 -16.03
N GLY A 472 11.99 9.23 -16.32
CA GLY A 472 11.71 10.55 -16.89
C GLY A 472 12.08 10.62 -18.36
N SER A 473 12.35 11.84 -18.85
CA SER A 473 12.72 12.05 -20.25
C SER A 473 14.24 11.99 -20.45
N GLU A 474 14.65 11.61 -21.67
CA GLU A 474 16.05 11.57 -22.11
C GLU A 474 16.80 12.87 -21.81
N LYS A 475 16.11 14.02 -21.90
CA LYS A 475 16.65 15.36 -21.67
C LYS A 475 17.17 15.56 -20.23
N TYR A 476 16.53 14.95 -19.24
CA TYR A 476 16.84 15.17 -17.82
C TYR A 476 17.51 13.97 -17.16
N LYS A 477 17.82 12.91 -17.92
CA LYS A 477 18.30 11.63 -17.40
C LYS A 477 19.57 11.74 -16.54
N GLU A 478 20.47 12.67 -16.87
CA GLU A 478 21.71 12.89 -16.12
C GLU A 478 21.48 13.56 -14.78
N ILE A 479 20.51 14.49 -14.72
CA ILE A 479 20.09 15.14 -13.48
C ILE A 479 19.40 14.11 -12.58
N GLU A 480 18.51 13.30 -13.13
CA GLU A 480 17.83 12.26 -12.37
C GLU A 480 18.78 11.14 -11.93
N LEU A 481 19.78 10.77 -12.74
CA LEU A 481 20.88 9.90 -12.34
C LEU A 481 21.64 10.48 -11.14
N ALA A 482 22.02 11.77 -11.20
CA ALA A 482 22.72 12.42 -10.10
C ALA A 482 21.89 12.42 -8.82
N LYS A 483 20.60 12.78 -8.89
CA LYS A 483 19.69 12.73 -7.74
C LYS A 483 19.52 11.31 -7.19
N ALA A 484 19.41 10.31 -8.07
CA ALA A 484 19.32 8.91 -7.66
C ALA A 484 20.58 8.45 -6.91
N CYS A 485 21.76 8.82 -7.40
CA CYS A 485 23.02 8.50 -6.73
C CYS A 485 23.17 9.22 -5.38
N LEU A 486 22.75 10.49 -5.30
CA LEU A 486 22.69 11.21 -4.03
C LEU A 486 21.75 10.51 -3.03
N ARG A 487 20.56 10.08 -3.44
CA ARG A 487 19.65 9.31 -2.57
C ARG A 487 20.21 7.94 -2.18
N ALA A 488 20.94 7.27 -3.08
CA ALA A 488 21.58 6.00 -2.82
C ALA A 488 22.68 6.10 -1.75
N ASN A 489 23.50 7.15 -1.81
CA ASN A 489 24.48 7.48 -0.76
C ASN A 489 23.80 7.71 0.59
N LEU A 490 22.71 8.47 0.61
CA LEU A 490 21.94 8.73 1.82
C LEU A 490 21.31 7.45 2.41
N LEU A 491 20.81 6.57 1.55
CA LEU A 491 20.32 5.25 1.96
C LEU A 491 21.43 4.41 2.58
N ASN A 492 22.63 4.35 1.98
CA ASN A 492 23.75 3.61 2.56
C ASN A 492 24.13 4.13 3.95
N LEU A 493 24.20 5.46 4.10
CA LEU A 493 24.46 6.10 5.40
C LEU A 493 23.38 5.72 6.43
N PHE A 494 22.11 5.77 6.05
CA PHE A 494 21.01 5.34 6.92
C PHE A 494 21.13 3.87 7.34
N LEU A 495 21.40 2.96 6.41
CA LEU A 495 21.53 1.53 6.71
C LEU A 495 22.74 1.24 7.62
N GLN A 496 23.81 2.01 7.48
CA GLN A 496 24.99 1.97 8.34
C GLN A 496 24.70 2.50 9.74
N GLU A 497 24.02 3.64 9.85
CA GLU A 497 23.59 4.22 11.14
C GLU A 497 22.55 3.37 11.86
N LEU A 498 21.76 2.58 11.10
CA LEU A 498 20.84 1.57 11.63
C LEU A 498 21.56 0.25 11.99
N GLU A 499 22.86 0.15 11.74
CA GLU A 499 23.73 -1.00 12.04
C GLU A 499 23.33 -2.30 11.30
N ILE A 500 22.63 -2.17 10.16
CA ILE A 500 22.28 -3.31 9.30
C ILE A 500 23.12 -3.38 8.03
N LEU A 501 23.93 -2.37 7.75
CA LEU A 501 24.97 -2.40 6.72
C LEU A 501 26.32 -2.12 7.39
N PRO A 502 27.38 -2.92 7.12
CA PRO A 502 28.68 -2.69 7.74
C PRO A 502 29.22 -1.28 7.46
N LYS A 503 29.76 -0.65 8.51
CA LYS A 503 30.61 0.53 8.38
C LYS A 503 32.04 0.09 8.13
N GLU A 504 32.69 0.69 7.15
CA GLU A 504 34.12 0.49 6.95
C GLU A 504 34.88 1.33 7.99
N VAL A 505 35.91 0.76 8.63
CA VAL A 505 36.55 1.33 9.83
C VAL A 505 37.81 2.15 9.50
N GLU A 506 38.17 2.28 8.22
CA GLU A 506 39.39 3.00 7.81
C GLU A 506 39.08 4.45 7.44
N ALA A 507 39.51 5.39 8.28
CA ALA A 507 39.39 6.82 8.02
C ALA A 507 40.45 7.31 7.01
N VAL A 508 40.15 8.42 6.33
CA VAL A 508 41.13 9.13 5.51
C VAL A 508 42.08 9.91 6.43
N GLU A 509 43.25 9.34 6.71
CA GLU A 509 44.28 9.94 7.57
C GLU A 509 45.28 10.83 6.81
N LEU A 510 45.17 10.94 5.48
CA LEU A 510 46.07 11.77 4.70
C LEU A 510 45.66 13.25 4.77
N GLU A 511 46.64 14.12 4.94
CA GLU A 511 46.49 15.52 4.54
C GLU A 511 46.26 15.58 3.02
N LEU A 512 45.04 15.93 2.65
CA LEU A 512 44.61 16.19 1.28
C LEU A 512 44.44 17.70 1.12
N ASP A 513 45.04 18.24 0.06
CA ASP A 513 44.88 19.64 -0.30
C ASP A 513 43.54 19.80 -1.06
N LEU A 514 42.45 19.84 -0.32
CA LEU A 514 41.08 19.92 -0.82
C LEU A 514 40.33 21.09 -0.15
N LYS A 515 39.22 21.51 -0.75
CA LYS A 515 38.33 22.48 -0.10
C LYS A 515 37.74 21.87 1.17
N ALA A 516 37.52 22.70 2.18
CA ALA A 516 36.96 22.28 3.46
C ALA A 516 35.61 21.54 3.28
N GLU A 517 34.76 22.04 2.39
CA GLU A 517 33.45 21.44 2.05
C GLU A 517 33.57 20.02 1.48
N ASP A 518 34.56 19.76 0.61
CA ASP A 518 34.78 18.44 0.02
C ASP A 518 35.32 17.45 1.07
N LEU A 519 36.24 17.90 1.93
CA LEU A 519 36.74 17.09 3.05
C LEU A 519 35.63 16.76 4.04
N GLU A 520 34.79 17.73 4.34
CA GLU A 520 33.66 17.58 5.23
C GLU A 520 32.64 16.59 4.68
N TYR A 521 32.34 16.64 3.39
CA TYR A 521 31.47 15.65 2.74
C TYR A 521 32.07 14.23 2.81
N ILE A 522 33.37 14.06 2.53
CA ILE A 522 34.06 12.76 2.62
C ILE A 522 33.95 12.19 4.04
N ARG A 523 34.13 13.03 5.07
CA ARG A 523 34.00 12.63 6.49
C ARG A 523 32.57 12.29 6.87
N ASP A 524 31.61 13.15 6.51
CA ASP A 524 30.18 12.98 6.81
C ASP A 524 29.63 11.68 6.19
N MET A 525 30.13 11.32 5.00
CA MET A 525 29.78 10.06 4.33
C MET A 525 30.56 8.83 4.82
N GLY A 526 31.58 9.02 5.67
CA GLY A 526 32.41 7.93 6.20
C GLY A 526 33.20 7.18 5.12
N TYR A 527 33.68 7.89 4.08
CA TYR A 527 34.40 7.23 3.00
C TYR A 527 35.80 6.76 3.42
N THR A 528 36.12 5.53 3.04
CA THR A 528 37.50 5.00 3.16
C THR A 528 38.43 5.65 2.13
N PRO A 529 39.76 5.49 2.24
CA PRO A 529 40.68 5.99 1.23
C PRO A 529 40.39 5.54 -0.21
N GLN A 530 39.97 4.28 -0.41
CA GLN A 530 39.61 3.74 -1.74
C GLN A 530 38.35 4.43 -2.31
N GLN A 531 37.35 4.61 -1.45
CA GLN A 531 36.09 5.27 -1.79
C GLN A 531 36.31 6.76 -2.07
N ALA A 532 37.14 7.43 -1.26
CA ALA A 532 37.52 8.82 -1.43
C ALA A 532 38.30 9.04 -2.74
N ALA A 533 39.21 8.13 -3.12
CA ALA A 533 39.91 8.20 -4.41
C ALA A 533 38.92 8.20 -5.58
N LEU A 534 37.97 7.25 -5.59
CA LEU A 534 36.96 7.17 -6.64
C LEU A 534 35.99 8.35 -6.63
N PHE A 535 35.59 8.80 -5.44
CA PHE A 535 34.76 9.99 -5.27
C PHE A 535 35.43 11.20 -5.90
N LEU A 536 36.70 11.48 -5.58
CA LEU A 536 37.42 12.63 -6.15
C LEU A 536 37.61 12.48 -7.66
N LEU A 537 37.86 11.26 -8.17
CA LEU A 537 37.87 10.99 -9.61
C LEU A 537 36.51 11.32 -10.25
N GLY A 538 35.41 10.97 -9.57
CA GLY A 538 34.05 11.32 -9.95
C GLY A 538 33.78 12.83 -9.97
N VAL A 539 34.31 13.58 -9.00
CA VAL A 539 34.21 15.05 -8.98
C VAL A 539 34.84 15.64 -10.24
N LEU A 540 36.03 15.17 -10.63
CA LEU A 540 36.69 15.59 -11.87
C LEU A 540 35.91 15.20 -13.13
N VAL A 541 35.26 14.03 -13.14
CA VAL A 541 34.32 13.65 -14.21
C VAL A 541 33.18 14.67 -14.29
N GLY A 542 32.63 15.11 -13.15
CA GLY A 542 31.61 16.16 -13.09
C GLY A 542 32.06 17.49 -13.67
N GLU A 543 33.32 17.90 -13.44
CA GLU A 543 33.89 19.13 -14.02
C GLU A 543 33.92 19.07 -15.56
N ILE A 544 34.39 17.94 -16.11
CA ILE A 544 34.39 17.71 -17.56
C ILE A 544 32.96 17.70 -18.10
N ALA A 545 32.05 16.99 -17.42
CA ALA A 545 30.67 16.84 -17.84
C ALA A 545 29.93 18.21 -17.83
N SER A 546 30.23 19.07 -16.85
CA SER A 546 29.73 20.44 -16.79
C SER A 546 30.29 21.29 -17.95
N ALA A 547 31.60 21.17 -18.26
CA ALA A 547 32.22 21.84 -19.41
C ALA A 547 31.57 21.44 -20.74
N GLN A 548 31.32 20.15 -20.92
CA GLN A 548 30.65 19.61 -22.11
C GLN A 548 29.25 20.20 -22.27
N HIS A 549 28.48 20.23 -21.18
CA HIS A 549 27.14 20.81 -21.19
C HIS A 549 27.13 22.31 -21.48
N GLN A 550 28.03 23.08 -20.86
CA GLN A 550 28.22 24.52 -21.12
C GLN A 550 28.59 24.80 -22.59
N SER A 551 29.19 23.83 -23.28
CA SER A 551 29.53 23.91 -24.70
C SER A 551 28.40 23.41 -25.62
N ASN A 552 27.17 23.21 -25.11
CA ASN A 552 26.04 22.59 -25.81
C ASN A 552 26.34 21.20 -26.38
N LEU A 553 27.27 20.46 -25.76
CA LEU A 553 27.59 19.08 -26.11
C LEU A 553 26.91 18.12 -25.14
N ASN A 554 26.60 16.92 -25.61
CA ASN A 554 26.22 15.81 -24.74
C ASN A 554 27.38 15.51 -23.77
N LYS A 555 27.08 15.08 -22.54
CA LYS A 555 28.10 14.75 -21.53
C LYS A 555 28.79 13.41 -21.84
N ALA A 556 29.50 13.36 -22.98
CA ALA A 556 30.13 12.17 -23.53
C ALA A 556 31.14 11.50 -22.58
N ILE A 557 31.63 12.21 -21.56
CA ILE A 557 32.47 11.59 -20.52
C ILE A 557 31.72 10.48 -19.77
N LEU A 558 30.39 10.59 -19.59
CA LEU A 558 29.57 9.57 -18.94
C LEU A 558 29.45 8.29 -19.77
N ASN A 559 29.59 8.38 -21.10
CA ASN A 559 29.57 7.21 -21.99
C ASN A 559 30.84 6.35 -21.86
N LYS A 560 31.91 6.87 -21.23
CA LYS A 560 33.13 6.12 -20.96
C LYS A 560 33.03 5.21 -19.73
N LEU A 561 31.96 5.36 -18.93
CA LEU A 561 31.71 4.57 -17.74
C LEU A 561 31.05 3.24 -18.12
N THR A 562 31.57 2.15 -17.56
CA THR A 562 30.95 0.82 -17.69
C THR A 562 30.03 0.60 -16.49
N TYR A 563 28.76 0.96 -16.62
CA TYR A 563 27.80 0.93 -15.50
C TYR A 563 27.63 -0.45 -14.84
N GLN A 564 27.96 -1.56 -15.52
CA GLN A 564 27.89 -2.91 -14.94
C GLN A 564 28.99 -3.17 -13.89
N GLY A 565 30.10 -2.43 -13.96
CA GLY A 565 31.28 -2.60 -13.14
C GLY A 565 32.55 -2.14 -13.88
N MET A 566 33.54 -1.61 -13.15
CA MET A 566 34.85 -1.24 -13.68
C MET A 566 35.95 -1.88 -12.83
N SER A 567 36.84 -2.65 -13.46
CA SER A 567 38.03 -3.21 -12.79
C SER A 567 39.01 -2.12 -12.37
N LEU A 568 39.87 -2.40 -11.37
CA LEU A 568 40.92 -1.47 -10.94
C LEU A 568 41.81 -1.01 -12.12
N ARG A 569 42.18 -1.93 -13.01
CA ARG A 569 42.97 -1.61 -14.21
C ARG A 569 42.24 -0.59 -15.09
N ARG A 570 40.92 -0.74 -15.26
CA ARG A 570 40.10 0.21 -16.00
C ARG A 570 40.02 1.56 -15.29
N ILE A 571 39.90 1.59 -13.96
CA ILE A 571 39.92 2.82 -13.15
C ILE A 571 41.24 3.58 -13.33
N ILE A 572 42.38 2.90 -13.25
CA ILE A 572 43.71 3.52 -13.43
C ILE A 572 43.83 4.15 -14.83
N SER A 573 43.45 3.40 -15.87
CA SER A 573 43.44 3.93 -17.25
C SER A 573 42.48 5.11 -17.39
N PHE A 574 41.31 5.04 -16.76
CA PHE A 574 40.30 6.07 -16.82
C PHE A 574 40.73 7.37 -16.12
N ALA A 575 41.45 7.28 -15.00
CA ALA A 575 42.03 8.45 -14.33
C ALA A 575 42.96 9.24 -15.25
N ASN A 576 43.80 8.55 -16.03
CA ASN A 576 44.67 9.19 -17.02
C ASN A 576 43.86 9.85 -18.15
N GLU A 577 42.80 9.20 -18.63
CA GLU A 577 41.90 9.78 -19.63
C GLU A 577 41.17 11.03 -19.10
N VAL A 578 40.76 11.02 -17.83
CA VAL A 578 40.13 12.17 -17.15
C VAL A 578 41.10 13.35 -17.10
N HIS A 579 42.36 13.11 -16.72
CA HIS A 579 43.39 14.16 -16.73
C HIS A 579 43.56 14.80 -18.12
N GLN A 580 43.68 13.97 -19.16
CA GLN A 580 43.78 14.45 -20.54
C GLN A 580 42.55 15.25 -20.97
N LYS A 581 41.35 14.83 -20.55
CA LYS A 581 40.09 15.52 -20.86
C LYS A 581 39.96 16.86 -20.12
N LEU A 582 40.41 16.96 -18.87
CA LEU A 582 40.48 18.24 -18.15
C LEU A 582 41.32 19.25 -18.91
N PHE A 583 42.47 18.84 -19.45
CA PHE A 583 43.29 19.68 -20.31
C PHE A 583 42.56 20.09 -21.60
N GLN A 584 41.96 19.14 -22.32
CA GLN A 584 41.23 19.39 -23.57
C GLN A 584 40.08 20.39 -23.42
N TYR A 585 39.33 20.32 -22.32
CA TYR A 585 38.21 21.22 -22.03
C TYR A 585 38.63 22.47 -21.25
N LYS A 586 39.94 22.73 -21.09
CA LYS A 586 40.49 23.87 -20.33
C LYS A 586 39.93 23.97 -18.90
N LYS A 587 39.69 22.81 -18.27
CA LYS A 587 39.25 22.69 -16.88
C LYS A 587 40.39 22.30 -15.93
N LEU A 588 41.60 22.08 -16.44
CA LEU A 588 42.80 21.93 -15.61
C LEU A 588 43.20 23.32 -15.06
N ASN A 589 42.91 23.55 -13.78
CA ASN A 589 43.17 24.78 -13.05
C ASN A 589 43.66 24.43 -11.64
N PRO A 590 44.16 25.38 -10.83
CA PRO A 590 44.72 25.06 -9.53
C PRO A 590 43.78 24.26 -8.61
N GLY A 591 42.46 24.46 -8.72
CA GLY A 591 41.47 23.70 -7.94
C GLY A 591 41.33 22.25 -8.41
N THR A 592 41.20 22.01 -9.71
CA THR A 592 41.05 20.66 -10.25
C THR A 592 42.37 19.87 -10.23
N GLU A 593 43.52 20.54 -10.32
CA GLU A 593 44.84 19.94 -10.12
C GLU A 593 45.01 19.43 -8.69
N LYS A 594 44.62 20.23 -7.69
CA LYS A 594 44.61 19.82 -6.27
C LYS A 594 43.75 18.58 -6.02
N ILE A 595 42.55 18.55 -6.61
CA ILE A 595 41.64 17.38 -6.56
C ILE A 595 42.30 16.17 -7.25
N TYR A 596 42.88 16.35 -8.44
CA TYR A 596 43.54 15.27 -9.17
C TYR A 596 44.74 14.70 -8.41
N ASN A 597 45.57 15.56 -7.83
CA ASN A 597 46.73 15.16 -7.04
C ASN A 597 46.30 14.40 -5.78
N SER A 598 45.29 14.90 -5.06
CA SER A 598 44.73 14.23 -3.89
C SER A 598 44.12 12.86 -4.24
N MET A 599 43.36 12.80 -5.34
CA MET A 599 42.81 11.57 -5.90
C MET A 599 43.91 10.57 -6.24
N LYS A 600 44.94 11.02 -6.97
CA LYS A 600 46.03 10.16 -7.44
C LYS A 600 46.89 9.64 -6.29
N LYS A 601 47.18 10.49 -5.30
CA LYS A 601 47.88 10.12 -4.06
C LYS A 601 47.13 9.02 -3.30
N LEU A 602 45.81 9.15 -3.15
CA LEU A 602 44.98 8.10 -2.55
C LEU A 602 45.00 6.83 -3.41
N LEU A 603 44.65 6.95 -4.70
CA LEU A 603 44.55 5.80 -5.61
C LEU A 603 45.84 4.98 -5.62
N ASP A 604 46.99 5.61 -5.84
CA ASP A 604 48.28 4.92 -5.97
C ASP A 604 48.71 4.23 -4.66
N ARG A 605 48.40 4.84 -3.51
CA ARG A 605 48.62 4.23 -2.20
C ARG A 605 47.75 2.98 -1.99
N GLU A 606 46.51 3.02 -2.48
CA GLU A 606 45.54 1.95 -2.25
C GLU A 606 45.62 0.79 -3.26
N ILE A 607 46.26 0.97 -4.42
CA ILE A 607 46.36 -0.08 -5.46
C ILE A 607 46.75 -1.47 -4.91
N PRO A 608 47.78 -1.61 -4.05
CA PRO A 608 48.20 -2.93 -3.56
C PRO A 608 47.19 -3.64 -2.66
N ARG A 609 46.26 -2.89 -2.06
CA ARG A 609 45.27 -3.38 -1.08
C ARG A 609 43.83 -3.15 -1.53
N TRP A 610 43.62 -2.95 -2.84
CA TRP A 610 42.31 -2.65 -3.40
C TRP A 610 41.31 -3.77 -3.12
N SER A 611 40.23 -3.45 -2.41
CA SER A 611 39.22 -4.41 -1.97
C SER A 611 37.82 -4.13 -2.51
N LEU A 612 37.60 -2.94 -3.09
CA LEU A 612 36.32 -2.60 -3.71
C LEU A 612 36.04 -3.47 -4.94
N SER A 613 34.83 -4.02 -5.00
CA SER A 613 34.32 -4.72 -6.18
C SER A 613 34.19 -3.81 -7.39
N GLU A 614 34.07 -4.39 -8.58
CA GLU A 614 33.89 -3.63 -9.82
C GLU A 614 32.64 -2.74 -9.80
N GLN A 615 31.57 -3.20 -9.15
CA GLN A 615 30.34 -2.42 -8.98
C GLN A 615 30.53 -1.28 -7.98
N GLU A 616 31.23 -1.53 -6.87
CA GLU A 616 31.58 -0.47 -5.91
C GLU A 616 32.43 0.61 -6.56
N ASN A 617 33.36 0.23 -7.43
CA ASN A 617 34.19 1.18 -8.17
C ASN A 617 33.35 2.20 -8.94
N VAL A 618 32.32 1.70 -9.64
CA VAL A 618 31.38 2.55 -10.39
C VAL A 618 30.50 3.36 -9.46
N PHE A 619 30.01 2.77 -8.37
CA PHE A 619 29.17 3.44 -7.40
C PHE A 619 29.84 4.69 -6.82
N TYR A 620 31.05 4.55 -6.24
CA TYR A 620 31.73 5.68 -5.60
C TYR A 620 32.24 6.72 -6.62
N LEU A 621 32.56 6.31 -7.84
CA LEU A 621 32.84 7.24 -8.94
C LEU A 621 31.60 8.08 -9.28
N LEU A 622 30.43 7.45 -9.43
CA LEU A 622 29.19 8.17 -9.67
C LEU A 622 28.77 9.03 -8.47
N SER A 623 29.12 8.65 -7.24
CA SER A 623 28.91 9.47 -6.04
C SER A 623 29.64 10.81 -6.15
N GLY A 624 30.88 10.82 -6.65
CA GLY A 624 31.63 12.06 -6.91
C GLY A 624 31.01 12.94 -7.99
N TYR A 625 30.64 12.33 -9.12
CA TYR A 625 29.95 13.03 -10.21
C TYR A 625 28.65 13.70 -9.72
N SER A 626 27.89 12.96 -8.93
CA SER A 626 26.57 13.37 -8.45
C SER A 626 26.66 14.43 -7.36
N TYR A 627 27.70 14.38 -6.52
CA TYR A 627 28.02 15.44 -5.55
C TYR A 627 28.22 16.78 -6.25
N LEU A 628 29.12 16.86 -7.23
CA LEU A 628 29.38 18.12 -7.93
C LEU A 628 28.15 18.60 -8.71
N THR A 629 27.45 17.68 -9.38
CA THR A 629 26.19 18.00 -10.09
C THR A 629 25.13 18.54 -9.13
N GLY A 630 25.00 17.95 -7.93
CA GLY A 630 24.10 18.42 -6.88
C GLY A 630 24.45 19.82 -6.38
N LYS A 631 25.74 20.13 -6.21
CA LYS A 631 26.20 21.49 -5.83
C LYS A 631 25.84 22.51 -6.91
N ILE A 632 26.05 22.19 -8.19
CA ILE A 632 25.68 23.07 -9.31
C ILE A 632 24.16 23.33 -9.31
N LEU A 633 23.35 22.29 -9.17
CA LEU A 633 21.89 22.42 -9.13
C LEU A 633 21.40 23.23 -7.93
N SER A 634 22.04 23.06 -6.76
CA SER A 634 21.70 23.82 -5.56
C SER A 634 21.96 25.31 -5.76
N ARG A 635 23.11 25.68 -6.34
CA ARG A 635 23.44 27.09 -6.67
C ARG A 635 22.47 27.70 -7.66
N ALA A 636 22.16 26.98 -8.75
CA ALA A 636 21.20 27.45 -9.75
C ALA A 636 19.80 27.71 -9.17
N LYS A 637 19.36 26.93 -8.17
CA LYS A 637 18.11 27.18 -7.46
C LYS A 637 18.15 28.43 -6.58
N VAL A 638 19.27 28.71 -5.92
CA VAL A 638 19.45 29.94 -5.13
C VAL A 638 19.36 31.16 -6.04
N GLU A 639 20.14 31.17 -7.13
CA GLU A 639 20.13 32.26 -8.11
C GLU A 639 18.73 32.51 -8.68
N LYS A 640 17.97 31.44 -8.99
CA LYS A 640 16.60 31.57 -9.48
C LYS A 640 15.64 32.17 -8.43
N ALA A 641 15.76 31.76 -7.17
CA ALA A 641 14.90 32.27 -6.09
C ALA A 641 15.19 33.74 -5.79
N GLU A 642 16.43 34.19 -5.91
CA GLU A 642 16.82 35.60 -5.77
C GLU A 642 16.23 36.47 -6.90
N VAL A 643 16.19 35.96 -8.13
CA VAL A 643 15.61 36.67 -9.29
C VAL A 643 14.08 36.73 -9.23
N GLU A 644 13.40 35.69 -8.73
CA GLU A 644 11.93 35.66 -8.60
C GLU A 644 11.40 36.41 -7.36
N GLY A 645 12.28 36.75 -6.41
CA GLY A 645 11.96 37.52 -5.20
C GLY A 645 12.23 39.03 -5.29
N MET A 646 12.81 39.50 -6.39
CA MET A 646 12.91 40.92 -6.78
C MET A 646 11.76 41.30 -7.70
#